data_AF-D8Q995-F1
#
_entry.id   AF-D8Q995-F1
#
_cell.length_a   1.000
_cell.length_b   1.000
_cell.length_c   1.000
_cell.angle_alpha   90.00
_cell.angle_beta   90.00
_cell.angle_gamma   90.00
#
_symmetry.space_group_name_H-M   'P 1'
#
loop_
_entity.id
_entity.type
_entity.pdbx_description
1 polymer ?
#
loop_
_entity_poly.entity_id
_entity_poly.type
_entity_poly.pdbx_seq_one_letter_code
_entity_poly.pdbx_strand_id
1 'polypeptide(L)'
;MAVEQFVVVLAFLATCPPGACANRNDWPVKLLGGRGNVNFEVCAGRIHEAANDSELFTQLKDSITTGTGDSIHYSTTTWANLSASCAETEPLCFVTAITYNACWHTCGSGSERFRWDTFSQQFGNWLLPWLALLSQLPCGADDRLANLNSVILAVGSPALAAFCIAVTALNTHWVSERFSTYHYPNVRDAVAILSGLQQSPLRLQEDGELLTSLAVLHQNDDWWSELAHWLDHSASTYVWSISAVANLSWVVVAFIFTIINSFTTDDKLAIVNSDGQANGVLWLWLLAIVISWLRISPKCDAGRLRNAVTHANDMAWVATADGDPVKVKDVGSSQYRALSLYKSDLDSVLKDHLAIPPIYNYARVFSWTRIVEEVARVFAAADMHNDANLPVSSDGRQYQMPSKTIPRPLGNREGTLDEIEAYCGGRNPAPHWTPGLWKRIAVASALAMLLQWGTTGSAILDIIYTPARGLGCRSAAYVLYGIVATMVWVLMLLSSILTHYSIAPTATPTRPPDTLYEMVHNRSNSGSSTRLLAQTSYRDDPTPRPIPALFAKSLRRAGKILAAANTCFVIVTCAFQFANVYDSCYCNSSALGLGSKAYTVIDYSKELVAIHQTQGIWVASLTLGIGSVLTFLGAIWLYLKPRTPESDLGAP
;
A
#
# COMPACT_ATOMS: atom_id res chain seq x y z
N MET A 1 -1.10 26.06 0.78
CA MET A 1 -2.27 26.86 1.21
C MET A 1 -3.48 26.03 1.67
N ALA A 2 -4.36 25.47 0.82
CA ALA A 2 -5.56 24.76 1.32
C ALA A 2 -5.25 23.48 2.12
N VAL A 3 -4.21 22.74 1.74
CA VAL A 3 -3.75 21.52 2.45
C VAL A 3 -3.03 21.87 3.75
N GLU A 4 -2.19 22.92 3.76
CA GLU A 4 -1.58 23.42 5.00
C GLU A 4 -2.63 23.91 5.98
N GLN A 5 -3.63 24.67 5.51
CA GLN A 5 -4.72 25.10 6.38
C GLN A 5 -5.56 23.93 6.87
N PHE A 6 -5.77 22.88 6.07
CA PHE A 6 -6.50 21.68 6.50
C PHE A 6 -5.73 20.83 7.52
N VAL A 7 -4.42 20.64 7.34
CA VAL A 7 -3.55 19.90 8.29
C VAL A 7 -3.40 20.69 9.58
N VAL A 8 -3.22 22.01 9.51
CA VAL A 8 -3.24 22.87 10.69
C VAL A 8 -4.60 22.83 11.36
N VAL A 9 -5.72 22.92 10.63
CA VAL A 9 -7.07 22.84 11.20
C VAL A 9 -7.34 21.48 11.84
N LEU A 10 -6.91 20.36 11.26
CA LEU A 10 -7.08 19.03 11.88
C LEU A 10 -6.20 18.83 13.11
N ALA A 11 -4.94 19.27 13.07
CA ALA A 11 -4.08 19.28 14.24
C ALA A 11 -4.66 20.19 15.35
N PHE A 12 -5.26 21.32 14.97
CA PHE A 12 -5.88 22.27 15.89
C PHE A 12 -7.22 21.79 16.46
N LEU A 13 -8.03 21.08 15.66
CA LEU A 13 -9.26 20.43 16.12
C LEU A 13 -8.97 19.30 17.12
N ALA A 14 -7.80 18.67 17.03
CA ALA A 14 -7.37 17.66 17.99
C ALA A 14 -6.81 18.26 19.30
N THR A 15 -6.42 19.53 19.34
CA THR A 15 -5.70 20.13 20.50
C THR A 15 -6.47 21.22 21.24
N CYS A 16 -7.59 21.74 20.71
CA CYS A 16 -8.23 22.93 21.27
C CYS A 16 -9.64 22.65 21.84
N PRO A 17 -9.95 23.08 23.08
CA PRO A 17 -11.28 22.93 23.66
C PRO A 17 -12.32 23.84 22.96
N PRO A 18 -13.61 23.42 22.92
CA PRO A 18 -14.69 24.24 22.38
C PRO A 18 -14.87 25.53 23.21
N GLY A 19 -14.61 26.69 22.59
CA GLY A 19 -14.75 28.02 23.19
C GLY A 19 -13.47 28.88 23.17
N ALA A 20 -12.28 28.27 23.11
CA ALA A 20 -11.00 29.01 23.07
C ALA A 20 -10.65 29.57 21.67
N CYS A 21 -11.26 29.04 20.60
CA CYS A 21 -10.92 29.35 19.21
C CYS A 21 -11.76 30.46 18.55
N ALA A 22 -12.62 31.15 19.31
CA ALA A 22 -13.60 32.08 18.73
C ALA A 22 -13.00 33.39 18.19
N ASN A 23 -11.74 33.73 18.52
CA ASN A 23 -11.13 34.99 18.09
C ASN A 23 -10.12 34.80 16.94
N ARG A 24 -10.49 35.32 15.77
CA ARG A 24 -9.76 35.18 14.50
C ARG A 24 -8.42 35.96 14.43
N ASN A 25 -8.16 36.85 15.38
CA ASN A 25 -7.01 37.77 15.38
C ASN A 25 -5.73 37.19 16.04
N ASP A 26 -5.74 35.93 16.49
CA ASP A 26 -4.61 35.30 17.23
C ASP A 26 -3.75 34.31 16.40
N TRP A 27 -3.79 34.37 15.07
CA TRP A 27 -2.97 33.55 14.16
C TRP A 27 -1.83 34.39 13.54
N PRO A 28 -0.57 33.94 13.30
CA PRO A 28 0.15 32.71 13.66
C PRO A 28 1.46 32.97 14.46
N VAL A 29 1.50 33.95 15.38
CA VAL A 29 2.74 34.32 16.13
C VAL A 29 2.70 33.91 17.62
N LYS A 30 1.54 33.53 18.17
CA LYS A 30 1.40 33.28 19.62
C LYS A 30 1.53 31.82 20.08
N LEU A 31 1.61 30.85 19.16
CA LEU A 31 1.88 29.43 19.50
C LEU A 31 3.31 29.17 19.97
N LEU A 32 4.22 30.12 19.76
CA LEU A 32 5.60 30.08 20.28
C LEU A 32 5.86 31.11 21.38
N GLY A 33 4.83 31.86 21.80
CA GLY A 33 5.02 32.92 22.78
C GLY A 33 3.71 33.47 23.33
N GLY A 34 3.46 33.20 24.62
CA GLY A 34 2.71 34.12 25.46
C GLY A 34 1.25 33.78 25.74
N ARG A 35 0.95 32.57 26.23
CA ARG A 35 0.07 32.36 27.40
C ARG A 35 0.71 31.25 28.23
N GLY A 36 0.86 31.48 29.54
CA GLY A 36 1.88 30.87 30.39
C GLY A 36 2.14 29.39 30.12
N ASN A 37 3.38 29.08 29.73
CA ASN A 37 3.87 27.71 29.69
C ASN A 37 3.70 27.11 31.08
N VAL A 38 2.79 26.14 31.19
CA VAL A 38 2.55 25.42 32.41
C VAL A 38 3.58 24.31 32.45
N ASN A 39 4.40 24.25 33.49
CA ASN A 39 5.15 23.03 33.74
C ASN A 39 4.18 22.09 34.45
N PHE A 40 3.51 21.21 33.71
CA PHE A 40 2.46 20.35 34.24
C PHE A 40 3.02 19.38 35.28
N GLU A 41 4.22 18.81 35.10
CA GLU A 41 4.93 18.10 36.19
C GLU A 41 5.08 18.95 37.46
N VAL A 42 5.50 20.22 37.35
CA VAL A 42 5.62 21.13 38.51
C VAL A 42 4.24 21.49 39.05
N CYS A 43 3.21 21.59 38.22
CA CYS A 43 1.85 21.87 38.68
C CYS A 43 1.24 20.67 39.40
N ALA A 44 1.38 19.46 38.87
CA ALA A 44 0.97 18.21 39.49
C ALA A 44 1.72 17.98 40.80
N GLY A 45 3.04 18.25 40.82
CA GLY A 45 3.85 18.26 42.03
C GLY A 45 3.33 19.27 43.06
N ARG A 46 2.99 20.50 42.63
CA ARG A 46 2.38 21.51 43.50
C ARG A 46 0.99 21.11 44.00
N ILE A 47 0.19 20.44 43.20
CA ILE A 47 -1.12 19.93 43.62
C ILE A 47 -0.93 18.85 44.69
N HIS A 48 0.06 17.96 44.50
CA HIS A 48 0.41 16.94 45.48
C HIS A 48 0.97 17.55 46.77
N GLU A 49 1.86 18.53 46.68
CA GLU A 49 2.40 19.27 47.83
C GLU A 49 1.32 20.07 48.55
N ALA A 50 0.46 20.77 47.80
CA ALA A 50 -0.59 21.61 48.36
C ALA A 50 -1.78 20.79 48.88
N ALA A 51 -1.89 19.51 48.53
CA ALA A 51 -2.80 18.63 49.23
C ALA A 51 -2.39 18.48 50.72
N ASN A 52 -1.10 18.64 51.07
CA ASN A 52 -0.65 18.72 52.47
C ASN A 52 -0.96 20.07 53.14
N ASP A 53 -1.42 21.07 52.38
CA ASP A 53 -1.89 22.36 52.88
C ASP A 53 -3.40 22.32 53.13
N SER A 54 -3.83 22.57 54.36
CA SER A 54 -5.23 22.55 54.77
C SER A 54 -6.14 23.51 53.97
N GLU A 55 -5.60 24.64 53.50
CA GLU A 55 -6.38 25.64 52.76
C GLU A 55 -6.60 25.20 51.31
N LEU A 56 -5.53 24.75 50.64
CA LEU A 56 -5.59 24.35 49.24
C LEU A 56 -6.27 22.99 49.06
N PHE A 57 -6.15 22.10 50.04
CA PHE A 57 -6.95 20.87 50.11
C PHE A 57 -8.44 21.17 50.18
N THR A 58 -8.87 22.17 50.96
CA THR A 58 -10.29 22.55 51.03
C THR A 58 -10.83 23.01 49.68
N GLN A 59 -9.99 23.62 48.84
CA GLN A 59 -10.35 24.03 47.48
C GLN A 59 -10.41 22.86 46.50
N LEU A 60 -9.56 21.84 46.68
CA LEU A 60 -9.43 20.72 45.75
C LEU A 60 -10.27 19.49 46.13
N LYS A 61 -10.72 19.35 47.38
CA LYS A 61 -11.37 18.13 47.90
C LYS A 61 -12.50 17.59 47.03
N ASP A 62 -13.32 18.47 46.44
CA ASP A 62 -14.48 18.08 45.63
C ASP A 62 -14.08 17.70 44.18
N SER A 63 -12.82 17.90 43.84
CA SER A 63 -12.24 17.63 42.52
C SER A 63 -11.28 16.45 42.52
N ILE A 64 -11.03 15.79 43.65
CA ILE A 64 -10.14 14.63 43.73
C ILE A 64 -10.90 13.40 43.21
N THR A 65 -10.22 12.62 42.38
CA THR A 65 -10.73 11.37 41.82
C THR A 65 -9.76 10.22 42.11
N THR A 66 -10.26 8.99 42.04
CA THR A 66 -9.42 7.81 41.90
C THR A 66 -8.66 7.84 40.57
N GLY A 67 -7.63 7.00 40.39
CA GLY A 67 -6.95 6.83 39.10
C GLY A 67 -7.83 6.21 38.00
N THR A 68 -9.06 5.82 38.34
CA THR A 68 -10.11 5.42 37.39
C THR A 68 -11.09 6.54 37.03
N GLY A 69 -10.97 7.71 37.67
CA GLY A 69 -11.83 8.88 37.43
C GLY A 69 -13.08 8.94 38.31
N ASP A 70 -13.20 8.08 39.31
CA ASP A 70 -14.34 8.08 40.23
C ASP A 70 -14.14 9.16 41.31
N SER A 71 -15.15 10.00 41.52
CA SER A 71 -15.09 11.06 42.53
C SER A 71 -15.00 10.48 43.95
N ILE A 72 -14.08 11.01 44.74
CA ILE A 72 -13.92 10.62 46.15
C ILE A 72 -14.71 11.60 47.02
N HIS A 73 -15.79 11.13 47.64
CA HIS A 73 -16.58 11.95 48.58
C HIS A 73 -15.96 11.92 49.99
N TYR A 74 -15.41 13.05 50.42
CA TYR A 74 -14.81 13.19 51.75
C TYR A 74 -15.87 13.45 52.82
N SER A 75 -15.96 12.55 53.81
CA SER A 75 -16.55 12.81 55.13
C SER A 75 -15.42 12.80 56.17
N THR A 76 -15.61 13.47 57.30
CA THR A 76 -14.58 13.61 58.36
C THR A 76 -14.08 12.28 58.92
N THR A 77 -14.92 11.24 58.97
CA THR A 77 -14.55 9.89 59.40
C THR A 77 -13.86 9.07 58.30
N THR A 78 -14.21 9.26 57.02
CA THR A 78 -13.50 8.61 55.90
C THR A 78 -12.09 9.14 55.73
N TRP A 79 -11.86 10.43 55.99
CA TRP A 79 -10.53 11.04 55.95
C TRP A 79 -9.55 10.37 56.91
N ALA A 80 -9.93 10.22 58.19
CA ALA A 80 -9.08 9.60 59.20
C ALA A 80 -8.73 8.15 58.84
N ASN A 81 -9.64 7.43 58.17
CA ASN A 81 -9.42 6.06 57.74
C ASN A 81 -8.53 5.98 56.48
N LEU A 82 -8.68 6.91 55.52
CA LEU A 82 -7.86 6.98 54.30
C LEU A 82 -6.43 7.44 54.61
N SER A 83 -6.25 8.45 55.46
CA SER A 83 -4.93 8.91 55.89
C SER A 83 -4.22 7.89 56.78
N ALA A 84 -4.95 7.12 57.60
CA ALA A 84 -4.38 6.02 58.38
C ALA A 84 -3.84 4.86 57.52
N SER A 85 -4.27 4.74 56.26
CA SER A 85 -3.73 3.74 55.32
C SER A 85 -2.44 4.18 54.63
N CYS A 86 -2.03 5.44 54.84
CA CYS A 86 -0.79 5.99 54.31
C CYS A 86 0.34 5.91 55.33
N ALA A 87 1.58 5.78 54.85
CA ALA A 87 2.75 5.96 55.70
C ALA A 87 2.79 7.39 56.27
N GLU A 88 3.28 7.57 57.50
CA GLU A 88 3.41 8.90 58.14
C GLU A 88 4.23 9.89 57.32
N THR A 89 5.12 9.40 56.45
CA THR A 89 5.94 10.21 55.53
C THR A 89 5.19 10.69 54.29
N GLU A 90 3.99 10.19 54.00
CA GLU A 90 3.19 10.54 52.83
C GLU A 90 1.66 10.55 53.13
N PRO A 91 1.15 11.52 53.91
CA PRO A 91 -0.22 11.51 54.46
C PRO A 91 -1.37 11.58 53.43
N LEU A 92 -1.07 11.61 52.13
CA LEU A 92 -2.00 11.77 51.02
C LEU A 92 -1.77 10.76 49.88
N CYS A 93 -1.29 9.58 50.25
CA CYS A 93 -1.01 8.49 49.34
C CYS A 93 -2.20 8.04 48.45
N PHE A 94 -3.43 8.41 48.80
CA PHE A 94 -4.63 8.08 48.04
C PHE A 94 -5.01 9.13 46.96
N VAL A 95 -4.38 10.30 46.93
CA VAL A 95 -4.68 11.34 45.91
C VAL A 95 -3.91 11.02 44.63
N THR A 96 -4.51 10.22 43.76
CA THR A 96 -3.87 9.77 42.53
C THR A 96 -4.29 10.60 41.31
N ALA A 97 -5.46 11.23 41.32
CA ALA A 97 -5.97 12.01 40.19
C ALA A 97 -6.90 13.17 40.60
N ILE A 98 -7.14 14.09 39.66
CA ILE A 98 -8.04 15.25 39.80
C ILE A 98 -8.91 15.45 38.56
N THR A 99 -10.05 16.13 38.68
CA THR A 99 -10.89 16.48 37.52
C THR A 99 -10.18 17.41 36.54
N TYR A 100 -10.57 17.34 35.25
CA TYR A 100 -10.08 18.23 34.20
C TYR A 100 -10.26 19.71 34.57
N ASN A 101 -11.42 20.10 35.11
CA ASN A 101 -11.68 21.49 35.50
C ASN A 101 -10.71 21.97 36.58
N ALA A 102 -10.44 21.14 37.59
CA ALA A 102 -9.44 21.49 38.62
C ALA A 102 -8.05 21.62 38.02
N CYS A 103 -7.63 20.69 37.17
CA CYS A 103 -6.35 20.79 36.45
C CYS A 103 -6.26 22.10 35.66
N TRP A 104 -7.29 22.42 34.88
CA TRP A 104 -7.34 23.64 34.08
C TRP A 104 -7.29 24.91 34.92
N HIS A 105 -7.98 24.95 36.06
CA HIS A 105 -8.00 26.13 36.93
C HIS A 105 -6.69 26.31 37.70
N THR A 106 -6.05 25.23 38.13
CA THR A 106 -4.81 25.28 38.92
C THR A 106 -3.58 25.41 38.02
N CYS A 107 -3.54 24.66 36.93
CA CYS A 107 -2.39 24.56 36.04
C CYS A 107 -2.53 25.49 34.83
N GLY A 108 -3.73 25.70 34.32
CA GLY A 108 -3.97 26.52 33.13
C GLY A 108 -4.15 25.69 31.86
N SER A 109 -4.26 26.39 30.73
CA SER A 109 -4.58 25.81 29.41
C SER A 109 -3.37 25.44 28.55
N GLY A 110 -2.17 25.76 29.00
CA GLY A 110 -0.95 25.59 28.21
C GLY A 110 -0.50 24.14 28.12
N SER A 111 0.31 23.84 27.10
CA SER A 111 1.11 22.62 27.06
C SER A 111 2.37 22.77 27.90
N GLU A 112 2.99 21.65 28.23
CA GLU A 112 4.34 21.65 28.80
C GLU A 112 5.37 22.30 27.89
N ARG A 113 6.49 22.68 28.50
CA ARG A 113 7.63 23.25 27.76
C ARG A 113 8.32 22.16 26.97
N PHE A 114 8.69 22.49 25.75
CA PHE A 114 9.54 21.64 24.93
C PHE A 114 10.84 21.28 25.66
N ARG A 115 11.15 19.98 25.69
CA ARG A 115 12.36 19.40 26.29
C ARG A 115 13.16 18.65 25.22
N TRP A 116 14.32 19.19 24.85
CA TRP A 116 15.15 18.62 23.79
C TRP A 116 15.68 17.23 24.13
N ASP A 117 16.00 16.99 25.39
CA ASP A 117 16.44 15.70 25.93
C ASP A 117 15.38 14.62 25.68
N THR A 118 14.15 14.84 26.14
CA THR A 118 13.04 13.90 25.92
C THR A 118 12.74 13.74 24.43
N PHE A 119 12.66 14.85 23.69
CA PHE A 119 12.36 14.83 22.26
C PHE A 119 13.37 13.98 21.49
N SER A 120 14.67 14.27 21.63
CA SER A 120 15.73 13.60 20.87
C SER A 120 15.83 12.12 21.20
N GLN A 121 15.65 11.75 22.48
CA GLN A 121 15.65 10.36 22.92
C GLN A 121 14.43 9.60 22.36
N GLN A 122 13.22 10.12 22.52
CA GLN A 122 12.00 9.44 22.05
C GLN A 122 11.96 9.37 20.52
N PHE A 123 12.29 10.46 19.83
CA PHE A 123 12.37 10.50 18.37
C PHE A 123 13.41 9.51 17.83
N GLY A 124 14.60 9.49 18.43
CA GLY A 124 15.71 8.60 18.03
C GLY A 124 15.39 7.12 18.24
N ASN A 125 14.69 6.78 19.32
CA ASN A 125 14.42 5.39 19.67
C ASN A 125 13.18 4.82 18.98
N TRP A 126 12.12 5.62 18.81
CA TRP A 126 10.80 5.12 18.41
C TRP A 126 10.37 5.50 17.00
N LEU A 127 10.98 6.51 16.38
CA LEU A 127 10.57 6.99 15.06
C LEU A 127 11.70 6.97 14.01
N LEU A 128 12.90 7.40 14.38
CA LEU A 128 14.02 7.53 13.46
C LEU A 128 14.35 6.23 12.68
N PRO A 129 14.33 5.03 13.29
CA PRO A 129 14.56 3.77 12.56
C PRO A 129 13.53 3.56 11.44
N TRP A 130 12.26 3.90 11.67
CA TRP A 130 11.20 3.78 10.68
C TRP A 130 11.36 4.78 9.54
N LEU A 131 11.73 6.03 9.86
CA LEU A 131 12.00 7.04 8.84
C LEU A 131 13.19 6.64 7.95
N ALA A 132 14.22 6.02 8.52
CA ALA A 132 15.32 5.47 7.73
C ALA A 132 14.84 4.40 6.75
N LEU A 133 13.88 3.56 7.16
CA LEU A 133 13.31 2.50 6.32
C LEU A 133 12.43 3.03 5.17
N LEU A 134 11.90 4.26 5.26
CA LEU A 134 11.18 4.89 4.14
C LEU A 134 12.04 5.05 2.88
N SER A 135 13.36 5.18 3.05
CA SER A 135 14.31 5.21 1.92
C SER A 135 14.34 3.90 1.12
N GLN A 136 13.85 2.80 1.70
CA GLN A 136 13.80 1.48 1.08
C GLN A 136 12.49 1.21 0.35
N LEU A 137 11.52 2.14 0.37
CA LEU A 137 10.32 1.99 -0.43
C LEU A 137 10.70 2.01 -1.93
N PRO A 138 10.20 1.06 -2.73
CA PRO A 138 10.60 0.88 -4.11
C PRO A 138 10.26 2.13 -4.93
N CYS A 139 11.30 2.70 -5.53
CA CYS A 139 11.24 3.81 -6.45
C CYS A 139 11.55 3.29 -7.85
N GLY A 140 10.75 3.68 -8.84
CA GLY A 140 10.82 3.12 -10.18
C GLY A 140 10.19 3.98 -11.26
N ALA A 141 9.80 5.20 -10.92
CA ALA A 141 9.28 6.14 -11.88
C ALA A 141 10.43 6.85 -12.61
N ASP A 142 10.17 7.21 -13.88
CA ASP A 142 11.06 8.03 -14.70
C ASP A 142 11.32 9.43 -14.09
N ASP A 143 10.45 9.88 -13.18
CA ASP A 143 10.50 11.19 -12.52
C ASP A 143 10.64 11.06 -11.00
N ARG A 144 11.54 11.87 -10.41
CA ARG A 144 11.76 12.00 -8.96
C ARG A 144 10.48 12.37 -8.21
N LEU A 145 9.63 13.21 -8.80
CA LEU A 145 8.37 13.61 -8.17
C LEU A 145 7.36 12.46 -8.06
N ALA A 146 7.37 11.55 -9.04
CA ALA A 146 6.52 10.36 -9.01
C ALA A 146 7.01 9.35 -7.96
N ASN A 147 8.33 9.25 -7.75
CA ASN A 147 8.90 8.47 -6.65
C ASN A 147 8.51 9.05 -5.28
N LEU A 148 8.61 10.37 -5.09
CA LEU A 148 8.15 11.02 -3.86
C LEU A 148 6.65 10.80 -3.61
N ASN A 149 5.82 10.91 -4.65
CA ASN A 149 4.39 10.66 -4.55
C ASN A 149 4.06 9.21 -4.15
N SER A 150 4.89 8.25 -4.55
CA SER A 150 4.73 6.85 -4.14
C SER A 150 4.98 6.65 -2.64
N VAL A 151 6.00 7.31 -2.09
CA VAL A 151 6.29 7.30 -0.64
C VAL A 151 5.15 7.98 0.13
N ILE A 152 4.71 9.14 -0.32
CA ILE A 152 3.58 9.87 0.30
C ILE A 152 2.30 9.03 0.27
N LEU A 153 2.01 8.35 -0.83
CA LEU A 153 0.85 7.46 -0.90
C LEU A 153 0.96 6.28 0.07
N ALA A 154 2.16 5.71 0.24
CA ALA A 154 2.38 4.59 1.15
C ALA A 154 2.22 5.00 2.62
N VAL A 155 2.83 6.11 3.03
CA VAL A 155 2.74 6.62 4.41
C VAL A 155 1.34 7.13 4.72
N GLY A 156 0.71 7.83 3.77
CA GLY A 156 -0.63 8.36 3.92
C GLY A 156 -1.72 7.29 3.89
N SER A 157 -1.45 6.12 3.32
CA SER A 157 -2.35 4.97 3.31
C SER A 157 -1.59 3.65 3.24
N PRO A 158 -1.16 3.11 4.39
CA PRO A 158 -0.55 1.78 4.42
C PRO A 158 -1.53 0.69 3.97
N ALA A 159 -2.84 0.89 4.17
CA ALA A 159 -3.89 0.07 3.58
C ALA A 159 -3.79 -0.03 2.05
N LEU A 160 -3.57 1.09 1.33
CA LEU A 160 -3.42 1.06 -0.12
C LEU A 160 -2.15 0.30 -0.54
N ALA A 161 -1.03 0.55 0.13
CA ALA A 161 0.23 -0.12 -0.15
C ALA A 161 0.15 -1.64 0.11
N ALA A 162 -0.43 -2.05 1.25
CA ALA A 162 -0.67 -3.43 1.61
C ALA A 162 -1.63 -4.12 0.64
N PHE A 163 -2.69 -3.44 0.19
CA PHE A 163 -3.60 -3.93 -0.84
C PHE A 163 -2.88 -4.21 -2.15
N CYS A 164 -2.02 -3.28 -2.60
CA CYS A 164 -1.25 -3.44 -3.83
C CYS A 164 -0.29 -4.62 -3.74
N ILE A 165 0.33 -4.86 -2.58
CA ILE A 165 1.18 -6.03 -2.33
C ILE A 165 0.34 -7.32 -2.39
N ALA A 166 -0.74 -7.38 -1.61
CA ALA A 166 -1.57 -8.57 -1.49
C ALA A 166 -2.20 -8.97 -2.82
N VAL A 167 -2.70 -7.99 -3.59
CA VAL A 167 -3.26 -8.27 -4.92
C VAL A 167 -2.18 -8.69 -5.92
N THR A 168 -0.92 -8.24 -5.77
CA THR A 168 0.19 -8.73 -6.59
C THR A 168 0.50 -10.20 -6.32
N ALA A 169 0.59 -10.57 -5.04
CA ALA A 169 0.83 -11.96 -4.65
C ALA A 169 -0.32 -12.89 -5.08
N LEU A 170 -1.57 -12.48 -4.83
CA LEU A 170 -2.76 -13.25 -5.23
C LEU A 170 -2.88 -13.39 -6.76
N ASN A 171 -2.50 -12.35 -7.51
CA ASN A 171 -2.50 -12.40 -8.96
C ASN A 171 -1.41 -13.32 -9.50
N THR A 172 -0.22 -13.31 -8.91
CA THR A 172 0.86 -14.25 -9.26
C THR A 172 0.42 -15.70 -9.03
N HIS A 173 -0.18 -15.98 -7.87
CA HIS A 173 -0.77 -17.30 -7.58
C HIS A 173 -1.84 -17.67 -8.62
N TRP A 174 -2.77 -16.76 -8.90
CA TRP A 174 -3.86 -17.02 -9.83
C TRP A 174 -3.38 -17.28 -11.26
N VAL A 175 -2.37 -16.56 -11.76
CA VAL A 175 -1.80 -16.82 -13.10
C VAL A 175 -1.25 -18.24 -13.16
N SER A 176 -0.45 -18.61 -12.15
CA SER A 176 0.12 -19.95 -12.05
C SER A 176 -0.96 -21.03 -12.01
N GLU A 177 -2.01 -20.85 -11.20
CA GLU A 177 -3.15 -21.77 -11.16
C GLU A 177 -3.92 -21.82 -12.49
N ARG A 178 -4.17 -20.65 -13.10
CA ARG A 178 -4.92 -20.51 -14.35
C ARG A 178 -4.26 -21.24 -15.52
N PHE A 179 -2.93 -21.25 -15.56
CA PHE A 179 -2.14 -21.88 -16.60
C PHE A 179 -1.68 -23.31 -16.26
N SER A 180 -1.84 -23.75 -15.01
CA SER A 180 -1.39 -25.08 -14.56
C SER A 180 -2.11 -26.25 -15.25
N THR A 181 -3.24 -26.00 -15.90
CA THR A 181 -4.02 -27.02 -16.62
C THR A 181 -3.61 -27.18 -18.07
N TYR A 182 -2.73 -26.32 -18.60
CA TYR A 182 -2.37 -26.30 -20.02
C TYR A 182 -1.07 -27.05 -20.26
N HIS A 183 -1.08 -27.95 -21.24
CA HIS A 183 0.00 -28.81 -21.69
C HIS A 183 0.47 -28.36 -23.08
N TYR A 184 0.92 -27.11 -23.16
CA TYR A 184 1.35 -26.47 -24.40
C TYR A 184 2.75 -25.84 -24.26
N PRO A 185 3.57 -25.77 -25.33
CA PRO A 185 4.86 -25.08 -25.28
C PRO A 185 4.76 -23.65 -24.74
N ASN A 186 5.81 -23.19 -24.05
CA ASN A 186 5.96 -21.83 -23.49
C ASN A 186 5.00 -21.43 -22.37
N VAL A 187 4.12 -22.32 -21.88
CA VAL A 187 3.20 -22.03 -20.76
C VAL A 187 3.94 -21.52 -19.52
N ARG A 188 5.08 -22.13 -19.18
CA ARG A 188 5.92 -21.72 -18.04
C ARG A 188 6.49 -20.30 -18.22
N ASP A 189 6.98 -19.99 -19.42
CA ASP A 189 7.54 -18.68 -19.75
C ASP A 189 6.44 -17.62 -19.78
N ALA A 190 5.25 -17.95 -20.29
CA ALA A 190 4.08 -17.08 -20.26
C ALA A 190 3.68 -16.72 -18.82
N VAL A 191 3.64 -17.68 -17.90
CA VAL A 191 3.39 -17.43 -16.47
C VAL A 191 4.46 -16.50 -15.87
N ALA A 192 5.74 -16.74 -16.18
CA ALA A 192 6.85 -15.93 -15.68
C ALA A 192 6.79 -14.48 -16.19
N ILE A 193 6.49 -14.29 -17.48
CA ILE A 193 6.36 -12.98 -18.12
C ILE A 193 5.14 -12.23 -17.58
N LEU A 194 3.96 -12.85 -17.57
CA LEU A 194 2.72 -12.20 -17.13
C LEU A 194 2.80 -11.78 -15.65
N SER A 195 3.33 -12.65 -14.79
CA SER A 195 3.58 -12.34 -13.39
C SER A 195 4.62 -11.23 -13.23
N GLY A 196 5.68 -11.27 -14.05
CA GLY A 196 6.74 -10.27 -14.04
C GLY A 196 6.32 -8.88 -14.52
N LEU A 197 5.35 -8.83 -15.44
CA LEU A 197 4.86 -7.58 -16.03
C LEU A 197 3.65 -6.99 -15.31
N GLN A 198 3.23 -7.56 -14.17
CA GLN A 198 2.07 -7.08 -13.44
C GLN A 198 2.18 -5.62 -12.99
N GLN A 199 3.38 -5.16 -12.65
CA GLN A 199 3.61 -3.78 -12.22
C GLN A 199 3.83 -2.82 -13.39
N SER A 200 3.86 -3.32 -14.62
CA SER A 200 4.11 -2.55 -15.83
C SER A 200 2.80 -2.08 -16.49
N PRO A 201 2.83 -0.97 -17.25
CA PRO A 201 1.69 -0.51 -18.04
C PRO A 201 1.53 -1.37 -19.30
N LEU A 202 1.18 -2.64 -19.09
CA LEU A 202 1.02 -3.62 -20.16
C LEU A 202 -0.15 -3.26 -21.08
N ARG A 203 0.08 -3.37 -22.38
CA ARG A 203 -0.91 -3.23 -23.44
C ARG A 203 -0.82 -4.45 -24.35
N LEU A 204 -1.97 -5.07 -24.59
CA LEU A 204 -2.13 -6.03 -25.68
C LEU A 204 -2.65 -5.28 -26.90
N GLN A 205 -2.12 -5.59 -28.09
CA GLN A 205 -2.69 -5.10 -29.34
C GLN A 205 -4.04 -5.77 -29.59
N GLU A 206 -5.04 -5.01 -30.04
CA GLU A 206 -6.42 -5.52 -30.23
C GLU A 206 -6.55 -6.43 -31.46
N ASP A 207 -5.58 -6.39 -32.38
CA ASP A 207 -5.50 -7.28 -33.54
C ASP A 207 -5.09 -8.68 -33.07
N GLY A 208 -6.08 -9.54 -32.81
CA GLY A 208 -5.92 -10.90 -32.27
C GLY A 208 -4.91 -11.76 -33.03
N GLU A 209 -4.72 -11.48 -34.32
CA GLU A 209 -3.75 -12.06 -35.27
C GLU A 209 -2.31 -12.10 -34.74
N LEU A 210 -1.88 -11.05 -34.02
CA LEU A 210 -0.53 -10.94 -33.49
C LEU A 210 -0.31 -11.80 -32.24
N LEU A 211 -1.33 -11.87 -31.37
CA LEU A 211 -1.25 -12.68 -30.16
C LEU A 211 -1.33 -14.18 -30.50
N THR A 212 -2.20 -14.57 -31.42
CA THR A 212 -2.33 -15.97 -31.86
C THR A 212 -1.04 -16.44 -32.55
N SER A 213 -0.45 -15.62 -33.43
CA SER A 213 0.88 -15.88 -34.01
C SER A 213 1.97 -16.03 -32.93
N LEU A 214 1.97 -15.15 -31.93
CA LEU A 214 2.96 -15.17 -30.85
C LEU A 214 2.87 -16.44 -29.99
N ALA A 215 1.66 -16.92 -29.73
CA ALA A 215 1.42 -18.11 -28.92
C ALA A 215 1.68 -19.41 -29.71
N VAL A 216 1.21 -19.49 -30.95
CA VAL A 216 1.20 -20.74 -31.72
C VAL A 216 2.50 -20.99 -32.46
N LEU A 217 3.05 -20.01 -33.18
CA LEU A 217 4.24 -20.24 -34.03
C LEU A 217 5.46 -20.67 -33.21
N HIS A 218 6.15 -21.71 -33.65
CA HIS A 218 7.34 -22.22 -32.96
C HIS A 218 8.54 -21.27 -33.04
N GLN A 219 8.62 -20.42 -34.07
CA GLN A 219 9.67 -19.41 -34.21
C GLN A 219 9.64 -18.37 -33.07
N ASN A 220 8.53 -18.29 -32.32
CA ASN A 220 8.35 -17.42 -31.17
C ASN A 220 8.76 -18.09 -29.84
N ASP A 221 9.22 -19.34 -29.83
CA ASP A 221 9.70 -20.00 -28.60
C ASP A 221 10.92 -19.25 -28.00
N ASP A 222 11.80 -18.73 -28.87
CA ASP A 222 12.93 -17.88 -28.47
C ASP A 222 12.46 -16.54 -27.88
N TRP A 223 11.34 -15.99 -28.36
CA TRP A 223 10.77 -14.76 -27.82
C TRP A 223 10.31 -14.96 -26.37
N TRP A 224 9.61 -16.07 -26.09
CA TRP A 224 9.09 -16.39 -24.75
C TRP A 224 10.23 -16.63 -23.77
N SER A 225 11.19 -17.48 -24.14
CA SER A 225 12.32 -17.82 -23.29
C SER A 225 13.25 -16.62 -23.04
N GLU A 226 13.53 -15.80 -24.05
CA GLU A 226 14.37 -14.61 -23.90
C GLU A 226 13.71 -13.58 -22.98
N LEU A 227 12.45 -13.23 -23.20
CA LEU A 227 11.76 -12.26 -22.35
C LEU A 227 11.60 -12.77 -20.91
N ALA A 228 11.30 -14.06 -20.72
CA ALA A 228 11.26 -14.68 -19.40
C ALA A 228 12.63 -14.62 -18.73
N HIS A 229 13.71 -14.95 -19.44
CA HIS A 229 15.07 -14.87 -18.93
C HIS A 229 15.44 -13.44 -18.51
N TRP A 230 15.18 -12.42 -19.32
CA TRP A 230 15.44 -11.02 -18.94
C TRP A 230 14.69 -10.60 -17.68
N LEU A 231 13.42 -11.00 -17.56
CA LEU A 231 12.58 -10.68 -16.41
C LEU A 231 12.99 -11.45 -15.15
N ASP A 232 13.43 -12.69 -15.28
CA ASP A 232 13.86 -13.54 -14.15
C ASP A 232 15.28 -13.20 -13.68
N HIS A 233 16.21 -12.97 -14.61
CA HIS A 233 17.57 -12.51 -14.31
C HIS A 233 17.56 -11.12 -13.63
N SER A 234 16.63 -10.25 -14.06
CA SER A 234 16.39 -8.97 -13.38
C SER A 234 15.79 -9.15 -11.99
N ALA A 235 14.96 -10.18 -11.78
CA ALA A 235 14.38 -10.44 -10.48
C ALA A 235 15.43 -11.02 -9.51
N SER A 236 16.06 -12.13 -9.89
CA SER A 236 16.96 -12.91 -9.05
C SER A 236 18.21 -12.14 -8.59
N THR A 237 18.79 -11.30 -9.45
CA THR A 237 20.05 -10.60 -9.15
C THR A 237 19.88 -9.43 -8.15
N TYR A 238 18.66 -8.93 -7.92
CA TYR A 238 18.41 -7.71 -7.12
C TYR A 238 17.32 -7.83 -6.04
N VAL A 239 16.79 -9.04 -5.75
CA VAL A 239 15.74 -9.23 -4.72
C VAL A 239 16.15 -8.67 -3.35
N TRP A 240 17.44 -8.69 -3.05
CA TRP A 240 18.00 -8.20 -1.78
C TRP A 240 19.33 -7.49 -2.03
N SER A 241 19.31 -6.17 -2.16
CA SER A 241 20.57 -5.43 -2.07
C SER A 241 21.13 -5.61 -0.65
N ILE A 242 22.46 -5.80 -0.53
CA ILE A 242 23.12 -5.95 0.77
C ILE A 242 22.78 -4.75 1.68
N SER A 243 22.69 -3.55 1.09
CA SER A 243 22.27 -2.32 1.77
C SER A 243 20.84 -2.42 2.32
N ALA A 244 19.87 -2.90 1.54
CA ALA A 244 18.49 -3.07 2.00
C ALA A 244 18.38 -4.08 3.15
N VAL A 245 19.11 -5.21 3.06
CA VAL A 245 19.16 -6.22 4.14
C VAL A 245 19.78 -5.64 5.41
N ALA A 246 20.89 -4.91 5.29
CA ALA A 246 21.57 -4.30 6.43
C ALA A 246 20.67 -3.26 7.11
N ASN A 247 20.04 -2.36 6.35
CA ASN A 247 19.12 -1.36 6.89
C ASN A 247 17.92 -2.00 7.59
N LEU A 248 17.31 -3.02 6.97
CA LEU A 248 16.21 -3.77 7.57
C LEU A 248 16.64 -4.42 8.89
N SER A 249 17.82 -5.06 8.90
CA SER A 249 18.36 -5.73 10.09
C SER A 249 18.62 -4.74 11.22
N TRP A 250 19.18 -3.57 10.92
CA TRP A 250 19.42 -2.54 11.92
C TRP A 250 18.14 -1.97 12.51
N VAL A 251 17.09 -1.77 11.70
CA VAL A 251 15.78 -1.32 12.21
C VAL A 251 15.17 -2.36 13.15
N VAL A 252 15.26 -3.65 12.81
CA VAL A 252 14.76 -4.74 13.67
C VAL A 252 15.56 -4.81 14.98
N VAL A 253 16.89 -4.77 14.92
CA VAL A 253 17.75 -4.79 16.11
C VAL A 253 17.49 -3.58 17.01
N ALA A 254 17.40 -2.38 16.42
CA ALA A 254 17.09 -1.16 17.15
C ALA A 254 15.73 -1.29 17.86
N PHE A 255 14.69 -1.75 17.15
CA PHE A 255 13.37 -1.92 17.74
C PHE A 255 13.35 -2.96 18.87
N ILE A 256 14.07 -4.08 18.74
CA ILE A 256 14.22 -5.07 19.81
C ILE A 256 14.87 -4.44 21.05
N PHE A 257 15.96 -3.68 20.89
CA PHE A 257 16.58 -2.99 22.01
C PHE A 257 15.66 -1.93 22.63
N THR A 258 14.89 -1.20 21.81
CA THR A 258 13.90 -0.25 22.31
C THR A 258 12.81 -0.95 23.13
N ILE A 259 12.33 -2.13 22.71
CA ILE A 259 11.38 -2.95 23.48
C ILE A 259 12.01 -3.42 24.80
N ILE A 260 13.24 -3.95 24.78
CA ILE A 260 13.92 -4.42 26.00
C ILE A 260 14.10 -3.25 26.97
N ASN A 261 14.53 -2.09 26.47
CA ASN A 261 14.66 -0.88 27.26
C ASN A 261 13.32 -0.48 27.90
N SER A 262 12.21 -0.60 27.16
CA SER A 262 10.89 -0.23 27.67
C SER A 262 10.43 -1.08 28.86
N PHE A 263 10.88 -2.33 28.98
CA PHE A 263 10.58 -3.22 30.12
C PHE A 263 11.57 -3.10 31.28
N THR A 264 12.71 -2.44 31.08
CA THR A 264 13.80 -2.35 32.07
C THR A 264 13.95 -0.96 32.68
N THR A 265 13.17 0.02 32.24
CA THR A 265 13.19 1.40 32.76
C THR A 265 12.31 1.54 34.01
N ASP A 266 12.69 2.40 34.95
CA ASP A 266 11.94 2.73 36.18
C ASP A 266 10.47 3.11 35.91
N ASP A 267 9.59 2.75 36.86
CA ASP A 267 8.13 2.88 36.76
C ASP A 267 7.62 4.30 36.41
N LYS A 268 8.33 5.36 36.85
CA LYS A 268 7.97 6.75 36.53
C LYS A 268 8.21 7.12 35.07
N LEU A 269 9.18 6.49 34.41
CA LEU A 269 9.47 6.68 32.99
C LEU A 269 8.63 5.77 32.08
N ALA A 270 7.88 4.82 32.64
CA ALA A 270 7.03 3.90 31.88
C ALA A 270 5.93 4.63 31.08
N ILE A 271 5.38 5.72 31.62
CA ILE A 271 4.32 6.52 30.94
C ILE A 271 4.89 7.37 29.81
N VAL A 272 6.07 7.98 30.03
CA VAL A 272 6.79 8.70 28.96
C VAL A 272 7.18 7.72 27.84
N ASN A 273 7.50 6.47 28.20
CA ASN A 273 7.75 5.43 27.22
C ASN A 273 6.48 4.98 26.48
N SER A 274 5.30 4.96 27.11
CA SER A 274 4.00 4.61 26.46
C SER A 274 3.75 5.46 25.21
N ASP A 275 4.13 6.75 25.25
CA ASP A 275 4.03 7.62 24.09
C ASP A 275 4.93 7.19 22.91
N GLY A 276 6.16 6.79 23.22
CA GLY A 276 7.08 6.21 22.24
C GLY A 276 6.62 4.85 21.73
N GLN A 277 6.15 4.00 22.64
CA GLN A 277 5.68 2.63 22.40
C GLN A 277 4.60 2.58 21.31
N ALA A 278 3.58 3.42 21.45
CA ALA A 278 2.49 3.51 20.48
C ALA A 278 2.98 3.90 19.07
N ASN A 279 3.92 4.85 18.96
CA ASN A 279 4.54 5.19 17.68
C ASN A 279 5.33 3.99 17.13
N GLY A 280 6.11 3.32 17.97
CA GLY A 280 6.86 2.13 17.58
C GLY A 280 5.98 1.06 16.92
N VAL A 281 4.86 0.71 17.55
CA VAL A 281 3.92 -0.28 16.99
C VAL A 281 3.10 0.24 15.83
N LEU A 282 2.79 1.54 15.79
CA LEU A 282 2.09 2.17 14.66
C LEU A 282 2.87 1.94 13.36
N TRP A 283 4.18 2.14 13.38
CA TRP A 283 5.03 2.08 12.18
C TRP A 283 5.47 0.65 11.79
N LEU A 284 5.09 -0.38 12.55
CA LEU A 284 5.42 -1.79 12.24
C LEU A 284 4.95 -2.24 10.86
N TRP A 285 3.88 -1.64 10.31
CA TRP A 285 3.39 -1.97 8.97
C TRP A 285 4.47 -1.74 7.91
N LEU A 286 5.38 -0.77 8.13
CA LEU A 286 6.42 -0.41 7.16
C LEU A 286 7.39 -1.58 6.94
N LEU A 287 7.67 -2.34 7.99
CA LEU A 287 8.48 -3.57 7.91
C LEU A 287 7.84 -4.58 6.96
N ALA A 288 6.54 -4.86 7.14
CA ALA A 288 5.80 -5.80 6.32
C ALA A 288 5.78 -5.37 4.84
N ILE A 289 5.57 -4.08 4.60
CA ILE A 289 5.49 -3.48 3.27
C ILE A 289 6.84 -3.54 2.55
N VAL A 290 7.93 -3.12 3.20
CA VAL A 290 9.27 -3.14 2.62
C VAL A 290 9.73 -4.57 2.32
N ILE A 291 9.58 -5.50 3.27
CA ILE A 291 9.94 -6.91 3.06
C ILE A 291 9.17 -7.49 1.86
N SER A 292 7.86 -7.24 1.79
CA SER A 292 7.03 -7.76 0.71
C SER A 292 7.40 -7.16 -0.65
N TRP A 293 7.70 -5.87 -0.72
CA TRP A 293 8.11 -5.22 -1.96
C TRP A 293 9.50 -5.63 -2.42
N LEU A 294 10.47 -5.81 -1.52
CA LEU A 294 11.77 -6.38 -1.87
C LEU A 294 11.60 -7.77 -2.50
N ARG A 295 10.61 -8.54 -2.02
CA ARG A 295 10.30 -9.86 -2.57
C ARG A 295 9.60 -9.84 -3.93
N ILE A 296 8.66 -8.92 -4.13
CA ILE A 296 7.78 -8.88 -5.30
C ILE A 296 8.32 -8.01 -6.44
N SER A 297 9.04 -6.94 -6.12
CA SER A 297 9.25 -5.79 -7.02
C SER A 297 10.71 -5.46 -7.38
N PRO A 298 11.62 -6.40 -7.67
CA PRO A 298 12.92 -6.04 -8.27
C PRO A 298 12.81 -5.48 -9.72
N LYS A 299 11.60 -5.38 -10.29
CA LYS A 299 11.31 -5.04 -11.70
C LYS A 299 10.96 -3.56 -11.93
N CYS A 300 11.23 -2.69 -10.97
CA CYS A 300 10.83 -1.28 -10.99
C CYS A 300 11.68 -0.36 -11.88
N ASP A 301 12.67 -0.85 -12.63
CA ASP A 301 13.43 -0.02 -13.58
C ASP A 301 12.70 0.07 -14.93
N ALA A 302 12.05 1.21 -15.15
CA ALA A 302 11.30 1.52 -16.37
C ALA A 302 12.13 1.41 -17.65
N GLY A 303 13.38 1.90 -17.62
CA GLY A 303 14.28 1.90 -18.77
C GLY A 303 14.72 0.49 -19.13
N ARG A 304 15.16 -0.28 -18.12
CA ARG A 304 15.55 -1.68 -18.30
C ARG A 304 14.39 -2.53 -18.80
N LEU A 305 13.20 -2.36 -18.20
CA LEU A 305 12.02 -3.12 -18.59
C LEU A 305 11.62 -2.84 -20.04
N ARG A 306 11.64 -1.56 -20.44
CA ARG A 306 11.31 -1.15 -21.80
C ARG A 306 12.31 -1.65 -22.83
N ASN A 307 13.60 -1.69 -22.47
CA ASN A 307 14.64 -2.29 -23.30
C ASN A 307 14.43 -3.79 -23.47
N ALA A 308 14.11 -4.52 -22.38
CA ALA A 308 13.85 -5.95 -22.44
C ALA A 308 12.63 -6.29 -23.34
N VAL A 309 11.50 -5.59 -23.14
CA VAL A 309 10.30 -5.80 -23.97
C VAL A 309 10.55 -5.40 -25.43
N THR A 310 11.34 -4.35 -25.69
CA THR A 310 11.67 -3.95 -27.07
C THR A 310 12.59 -4.97 -27.73
N HIS A 311 13.60 -5.44 -27.02
CA HIS A 311 14.52 -6.46 -27.51
C HIS A 311 13.81 -7.76 -27.88
N ALA A 312 12.96 -8.27 -26.99
CA ALA A 312 12.15 -9.45 -27.28
C ALA A 312 11.25 -9.21 -28.51
N ASN A 313 10.54 -8.09 -28.58
CA ASN A 313 9.68 -7.77 -29.73
C ASN A 313 10.42 -7.69 -31.08
N ASP A 314 11.73 -7.39 -31.10
CA ASP A 314 12.52 -7.41 -32.33
C ASP A 314 12.76 -8.85 -32.86
N MET A 315 12.53 -9.87 -32.03
CA MET A 315 12.67 -11.30 -32.36
C MET A 315 11.34 -11.95 -32.75
N ALA A 316 10.20 -11.25 -32.60
CA ALA A 316 8.89 -11.81 -32.84
C ALA A 316 8.61 -12.08 -34.33
N TRP A 317 7.87 -13.15 -34.59
CA TRP A 317 7.41 -13.61 -35.89
C TRP A 317 5.88 -13.56 -35.97
N VAL A 318 5.36 -13.24 -37.16
CA VAL A 318 3.93 -13.15 -37.45
C VAL A 318 3.63 -14.01 -38.68
N ALA A 319 2.51 -14.73 -38.63
CA ALA A 319 2.06 -15.52 -39.76
C ALA A 319 1.55 -14.63 -40.90
N THR A 320 1.74 -15.09 -42.13
CA THR A 320 1.23 -14.41 -43.33
C THR A 320 0.14 -15.24 -43.99
N ALA A 321 -0.61 -14.62 -44.91
CA ALA A 321 -1.61 -15.33 -45.72
C ALA A 321 -0.96 -16.42 -46.60
N ASP A 322 0.30 -16.22 -47.00
CA ASP A 322 1.04 -17.14 -47.86
C ASP A 322 1.66 -18.34 -47.10
N GLY A 323 1.58 -18.35 -45.76
CA GLY A 323 2.09 -19.42 -44.90
C GLY A 323 3.55 -19.28 -44.47
N ASP A 324 4.32 -18.40 -45.12
CA ASP A 324 5.69 -18.09 -44.70
C ASP A 324 5.68 -17.01 -43.60
N PRO A 325 6.07 -17.32 -42.35
CA PRO A 325 6.08 -16.34 -41.28
C PRO A 325 7.17 -15.29 -41.53
N VAL A 326 6.88 -14.04 -41.17
CA VAL A 326 7.80 -12.90 -41.35
C VAL A 326 8.15 -12.29 -39.99
N LYS A 327 9.40 -11.85 -39.83
CA LYS A 327 9.80 -11.11 -38.62
C LYS A 327 9.11 -9.77 -38.56
N VAL A 328 8.58 -9.43 -37.39
CA VAL A 328 7.94 -8.14 -37.10
C VAL A 328 8.79 -6.95 -37.55
N LYS A 329 10.11 -7.02 -37.33
CA LYS A 329 11.06 -5.96 -37.68
C LYS A 329 11.10 -5.63 -39.18
N ASP A 330 10.85 -6.63 -40.02
CA ASP A 330 10.98 -6.52 -41.48
C ASP A 330 9.68 -6.03 -42.15
N VAL A 331 8.56 -6.07 -41.43
CA VAL A 331 7.24 -5.57 -41.89
C VAL A 331 7.20 -4.02 -41.97
N GLY A 332 8.26 -3.32 -41.53
CA GLY A 332 8.47 -1.88 -41.80
C GLY A 332 7.63 -0.92 -40.96
N SER A 333 6.73 -1.40 -40.10
CA SER A 333 5.95 -0.57 -39.18
C SER A 333 6.42 -0.77 -37.73
N SER A 334 6.97 0.29 -37.14
CA SER A 334 7.42 0.35 -35.73
C SER A 334 6.35 0.08 -34.65
N GLN A 335 5.11 -0.21 -35.05
CA GLN A 335 3.93 -0.35 -34.20
C GLN A 335 3.35 -1.78 -34.13
N TYR A 336 3.78 -2.72 -34.97
CA TYR A 336 3.28 -4.11 -34.93
C TYR A 336 3.92 -4.86 -33.76
N ARG A 337 3.24 -4.98 -32.61
CA ARG A 337 3.72 -5.77 -31.46
C ARG A 337 2.53 -6.39 -30.75
N ALA A 338 2.54 -7.70 -30.51
CA ALA A 338 1.47 -8.35 -29.75
C ALA A 338 1.38 -7.81 -28.32
N LEU A 339 2.54 -7.67 -27.66
CA LEU A 339 2.67 -7.22 -26.28
C LEU A 339 3.57 -5.98 -26.21
N SER A 340 3.04 -4.89 -25.67
CA SER A 340 3.75 -3.61 -25.58
C SER A 340 3.54 -2.93 -24.23
N LEU A 341 4.35 -1.91 -23.95
CA LEU A 341 4.18 -1.04 -22.79
C LEU A 341 3.66 0.31 -23.26
N TYR A 342 2.66 0.88 -22.59
CA TYR A 342 2.16 2.22 -22.93
C TYR A 342 3.29 3.25 -22.87
N LYS A 343 3.31 4.17 -23.84
CA LYS A 343 4.17 5.36 -23.82
C LYS A 343 3.49 6.47 -23.02
N SER A 344 4.28 7.39 -22.46
CA SER A 344 3.84 8.42 -21.50
C SER A 344 2.78 9.42 -22.04
N ASP A 345 2.42 9.38 -23.32
CA ASP A 345 1.57 10.40 -23.99
C ASP A 345 0.06 10.11 -23.92
N LEU A 346 -0.39 9.37 -22.91
CA LEU A 346 -1.81 8.99 -22.75
C LEU A 346 -2.63 9.98 -21.89
N ASP A 347 -3.95 9.93 -22.05
CA ASP A 347 -4.92 10.76 -21.33
C ASP A 347 -4.69 10.70 -19.81
N SER A 348 -4.86 11.85 -19.16
CA SER A 348 -4.88 12.05 -17.71
C SER A 348 -5.68 10.99 -16.91
N VAL A 349 -6.70 10.34 -17.49
CA VAL A 349 -7.44 9.21 -16.87
C VAL A 349 -6.51 8.05 -16.55
N LEU A 350 -5.54 7.76 -17.41
CA LEU A 350 -4.67 6.59 -17.34
C LEU A 350 -3.32 6.88 -16.70
N LYS A 351 -3.09 8.10 -16.20
CA LYS A 351 -1.81 8.52 -15.61
C LYS A 351 -1.24 7.55 -14.56
N ASP A 352 -2.09 6.97 -13.73
CA ASP A 352 -1.64 6.02 -12.69
C ASP A 352 -1.43 4.62 -13.23
N HIS A 353 -2.08 4.25 -14.35
CA HIS A 353 -1.78 3.00 -15.04
C HIS A 353 -0.35 3.01 -15.59
N LEU A 354 0.11 4.18 -16.05
CA LEU A 354 1.47 4.40 -16.58
C LEU A 354 2.56 4.42 -15.50
N ALA A 355 2.19 4.65 -14.24
CA ALA A 355 3.16 4.80 -13.16
C ALA A 355 3.67 3.42 -12.70
N ILE A 356 4.96 3.17 -12.92
CA ILE A 356 5.62 1.89 -12.64
C ILE A 356 5.81 1.57 -11.13
N PRO A 357 5.87 2.53 -10.19
CA PRO A 357 5.99 2.18 -8.77
C PRO A 357 4.88 1.22 -8.30
N PRO A 358 5.21 0.22 -7.45
CA PRO A 358 4.29 -0.87 -7.11
C PRO A 358 2.98 -0.41 -6.47
N ILE A 359 2.99 0.73 -5.77
CA ILE A 359 1.80 1.30 -5.13
C ILE A 359 0.70 1.68 -6.14
N TYR A 360 1.02 1.83 -7.43
CA TYR A 360 0.04 2.12 -8.46
C TYR A 360 -0.64 0.87 -9.04
N ASN A 361 -0.31 -0.33 -8.54
CA ASN A 361 -0.91 -1.57 -9.02
C ASN A 361 -2.45 -1.59 -8.83
N TYR A 362 -2.98 -0.85 -7.86
CA TYR A 362 -4.43 -0.68 -7.72
C TYR A 362 -5.11 -0.19 -9.02
N ALA A 363 -4.43 0.62 -9.83
CA ALA A 363 -4.98 1.16 -11.06
C ALA A 363 -5.02 0.08 -12.16
N ARG A 364 -4.03 -0.82 -12.19
CA ARG A 364 -3.85 -1.84 -13.23
C ARG A 364 -4.58 -3.15 -12.98
N VAL A 365 -5.10 -3.38 -11.78
CA VAL A 365 -5.64 -4.68 -11.37
C VAL A 365 -6.67 -5.24 -12.37
N PHE A 366 -7.54 -4.40 -12.93
CA PHE A 366 -8.55 -4.83 -13.91
C PHE A 366 -7.96 -5.04 -15.31
N SER A 367 -7.22 -4.05 -15.83
CA SER A 367 -6.65 -4.11 -17.18
C SER A 367 -5.65 -5.25 -17.33
N TRP A 368 -4.77 -5.44 -16.36
CA TRP A 368 -3.80 -6.54 -16.38
C TRP A 368 -4.48 -7.90 -16.29
N THR A 369 -5.50 -8.05 -15.43
CA THR A 369 -6.23 -9.31 -15.29
C THR A 369 -6.95 -9.68 -16.60
N ARG A 370 -7.49 -8.69 -17.31
CA ARG A 370 -8.09 -8.89 -18.63
C ARG A 370 -7.06 -9.38 -19.64
N ILE A 371 -5.88 -8.76 -19.72
CA ILE A 371 -4.81 -9.17 -20.64
C ILE A 371 -4.38 -10.62 -20.37
N VAL A 372 -4.18 -10.99 -19.11
CA VAL A 372 -3.84 -12.38 -18.74
C VAL A 372 -4.91 -13.35 -19.22
N GLU A 373 -6.19 -12.98 -19.07
CA GLU A 373 -7.30 -13.83 -19.47
C GLU A 373 -7.44 -13.91 -21.01
N GLU A 374 -7.07 -12.88 -21.76
CA GLU A 374 -6.95 -12.93 -23.23
C GLU A 374 -5.85 -13.92 -23.65
N VAL A 375 -4.65 -13.82 -23.05
CA VAL A 375 -3.55 -14.76 -23.31
C VAL A 375 -3.94 -16.19 -22.92
N ALA A 376 -4.54 -16.38 -21.74
CA ALA A 376 -4.95 -17.69 -21.26
C ALA A 376 -5.96 -18.39 -22.18
N ARG A 377 -6.88 -17.64 -22.83
CA ARG A 377 -7.80 -18.24 -23.82
C ARG A 377 -7.09 -18.73 -25.07
N VAL A 378 -6.11 -17.97 -25.56
CA VAL A 378 -5.32 -18.37 -26.73
C VAL A 378 -4.57 -19.67 -26.43
N PHE A 379 -3.91 -19.75 -25.27
CA PHE A 379 -3.26 -20.98 -24.82
C PHE A 379 -4.25 -22.12 -24.59
N ALA A 380 -5.43 -21.87 -24.00
CA ALA A 380 -6.45 -22.90 -23.79
C ALA A 380 -6.96 -23.51 -25.11
N ALA A 381 -7.20 -22.66 -26.11
CA ALA A 381 -7.65 -23.13 -27.41
C ALA A 381 -6.54 -23.91 -28.13
N ALA A 382 -5.29 -23.43 -28.05
CA ALA A 382 -4.15 -24.10 -28.65
C ALA A 382 -3.87 -25.48 -28.00
N ASP A 383 -4.00 -25.56 -26.69
CA ASP A 383 -3.89 -26.77 -25.87
C ASP A 383 -4.97 -27.79 -26.22
N MET A 384 -6.24 -27.35 -26.29
CA MET A 384 -7.36 -28.23 -26.64
C MET A 384 -7.19 -28.88 -28.03
N HIS A 385 -6.70 -28.13 -29.02
CA HIS A 385 -6.42 -28.70 -30.35
C HIS A 385 -5.17 -29.58 -30.35
N ASN A 386 -4.17 -29.26 -29.53
CA ASN A 386 -2.98 -30.08 -29.36
C ASN A 386 -3.33 -31.45 -28.75
N ASP A 387 -4.18 -31.47 -27.71
CA ASP A 387 -4.70 -32.69 -27.09
C ASP A 387 -5.57 -33.52 -28.04
N ALA A 388 -6.28 -32.85 -28.94
CA ALA A 388 -7.04 -33.49 -30.01
C ALA A 388 -6.15 -34.05 -31.15
N ASN A 389 -4.83 -33.87 -31.07
CA ASN A 389 -3.86 -34.25 -32.11
C ASN A 389 -4.18 -33.61 -33.47
N LEU A 390 -4.55 -32.33 -33.46
CA LEU A 390 -4.82 -31.55 -34.67
C LEU A 390 -3.62 -30.63 -34.96
N PRO A 391 -3.01 -30.69 -36.16
CA PRO A 391 -2.02 -29.69 -36.54
C PRO A 391 -2.71 -28.37 -36.88
N VAL A 392 -1.97 -27.27 -36.81
CA VAL A 392 -2.49 -25.94 -37.18
C VAL A 392 -2.86 -25.87 -38.66
N SER A 393 -1.99 -26.37 -39.54
CA SER A 393 -2.24 -26.32 -40.98
C SER A 393 -3.33 -27.29 -41.44
N SER A 394 -4.13 -26.83 -42.40
CA SER A 394 -5.18 -27.59 -43.08
C SER A 394 -4.71 -28.25 -44.39
N ASP A 395 -3.41 -28.21 -44.69
CA ASP A 395 -2.79 -28.76 -45.90
C ASP A 395 -2.78 -30.30 -46.00
N GLY A 396 -3.40 -30.98 -45.04
CA GLY A 396 -3.50 -32.43 -44.98
C GLY A 396 -2.31 -33.12 -44.32
N ARG A 397 -1.33 -32.37 -43.77
CA ARG A 397 -0.26 -32.94 -42.95
C ARG A 397 -0.85 -33.65 -41.72
N GLN A 398 -0.27 -34.79 -41.35
CA GLN A 398 -0.66 -35.50 -40.13
C GLN A 398 0.01 -34.89 -38.90
N TYR A 399 -0.70 -34.87 -37.78
CA TYR A 399 -0.14 -34.49 -36.49
C TYR A 399 1.02 -35.42 -36.10
N GLN A 400 2.17 -34.83 -35.82
CA GLN A 400 3.34 -35.56 -35.38
C GLN A 400 3.31 -35.71 -33.86
N MET A 401 3.32 -36.93 -33.34
CA MET A 401 3.40 -37.15 -31.89
C MET A 401 4.78 -36.76 -31.34
N PRO A 402 4.85 -36.16 -30.13
CA PRO A 402 6.11 -35.97 -29.42
C PRO A 402 6.88 -37.28 -29.25
N SER A 403 8.20 -37.24 -29.48
CA SER A 403 9.10 -38.39 -29.31
C SER A 403 10.33 -38.00 -28.51
N LYS A 404 11.11 -38.97 -28.01
CA LYS A 404 12.38 -38.67 -27.31
C LYS A 404 13.38 -37.88 -28.17
N THR A 405 13.33 -38.06 -29.49
CA THR A 405 14.22 -37.37 -30.45
C THR A 405 13.68 -36.01 -30.86
N ILE A 406 12.35 -35.86 -30.93
CA ILE A 406 11.67 -34.61 -31.28
C ILE A 406 10.58 -34.37 -30.24
N PRO A 407 10.94 -33.79 -29.09
CA PRO A 407 10.00 -33.59 -27.99
C PRO A 407 8.94 -32.52 -28.29
N ARG A 408 9.20 -31.63 -29.26
CA ARG A 408 8.27 -30.59 -29.72
C ARG A 408 8.26 -30.55 -31.26
N PRO A 409 7.37 -31.29 -31.92
CA PRO A 409 7.30 -31.30 -33.37
C PRO A 409 6.88 -29.93 -33.93
N LEU A 410 7.81 -29.26 -34.59
CA LEU A 410 7.63 -27.88 -35.07
C LEU A 410 6.51 -27.78 -36.12
N GLY A 411 6.40 -28.79 -36.99
CA GLY A 411 5.43 -28.81 -38.10
C GLY A 411 3.96 -28.83 -37.68
N ASN A 412 3.66 -29.15 -36.41
CA ASN A 412 2.28 -29.07 -35.87
C ASN A 412 1.86 -27.63 -35.58
N ARG A 413 2.83 -26.71 -35.46
CA ARG A 413 2.69 -25.31 -35.03
C ARG A 413 2.94 -24.32 -36.17
N GLU A 414 2.75 -24.78 -37.41
CA GLU A 414 2.91 -24.00 -38.64
C GLU A 414 1.58 -23.94 -39.38
N GLY A 415 1.28 -22.79 -39.98
CA GLY A 415 0.08 -22.57 -40.76
C GLY A 415 -0.02 -21.12 -41.23
N THR A 416 -0.98 -20.85 -42.10
CA THR A 416 -1.32 -19.50 -42.52
C THR A 416 -1.96 -18.70 -41.39
N LEU A 417 -2.07 -17.39 -41.56
CA LEU A 417 -2.70 -16.52 -40.56
C LEU A 417 -4.14 -16.97 -40.20
N ASP A 418 -4.95 -17.30 -41.20
CA ASP A 418 -6.33 -17.75 -41.00
C ASP A 418 -6.40 -19.10 -40.27
N GLU A 419 -5.47 -20.01 -40.58
CA GLU A 419 -5.37 -21.30 -39.91
C GLU A 419 -5.01 -21.15 -38.43
N ILE A 420 -4.05 -20.28 -38.11
CA ILE A 420 -3.65 -19.98 -36.74
C ILE A 420 -4.78 -19.31 -35.95
N GLU A 421 -5.51 -18.38 -36.56
CA GLU A 421 -6.65 -17.74 -35.92
C GLU A 421 -7.78 -18.73 -35.62
N ALA A 422 -8.07 -19.63 -36.58
CA ALA A 422 -9.03 -20.71 -36.39
C ALA A 422 -8.60 -21.69 -35.28
N TYR A 423 -7.31 -22.05 -35.25
CA TYR A 423 -6.73 -22.93 -34.22
C TYR A 423 -6.87 -22.36 -32.80
N CYS A 424 -6.86 -21.02 -32.66
CA CYS A 424 -7.06 -20.35 -31.37
C CYS A 424 -8.52 -20.05 -31.02
N GLY A 425 -9.49 -20.56 -31.78
CA GLY A 425 -10.93 -20.43 -31.48
C GLY A 425 -11.54 -19.07 -31.86
N GLY A 426 -10.89 -18.31 -32.75
CA GLY A 426 -11.39 -17.04 -33.30
C GLY A 426 -11.42 -15.85 -32.31
N ARG A 427 -12.01 -14.73 -32.75
CA ARG A 427 -12.01 -13.42 -32.05
C ARG A 427 -13.02 -13.32 -30.91
N ASN A 428 -12.94 -14.19 -29.91
CA ASN A 428 -13.76 -14.04 -28.70
C ASN A 428 -13.00 -13.22 -27.65
N PRO A 429 -13.28 -11.90 -27.51
CA PRO A 429 -12.57 -11.06 -26.55
C PRO A 429 -12.83 -11.52 -25.12
N ALA A 430 -11.90 -11.21 -24.22
CA ALA A 430 -12.11 -11.51 -22.82
C ALA A 430 -13.33 -10.77 -22.25
N PRO A 431 -14.04 -11.41 -21.30
CA PRO A 431 -15.09 -10.74 -20.57
C PRO A 431 -14.50 -9.51 -19.91
N HIS A 432 -15.19 -8.38 -20.04
CA HIS A 432 -14.75 -7.12 -19.47
C HIS A 432 -14.48 -7.23 -17.96
N TRP A 433 -15.25 -8.06 -17.24
CA TRP A 433 -14.99 -8.44 -15.86
C TRP A 433 -14.54 -9.89 -15.77
N THR A 434 -13.26 -10.11 -15.48
CA THR A 434 -12.70 -11.45 -15.38
C THR A 434 -13.24 -12.21 -14.16
N PRO A 435 -13.65 -13.48 -14.29
CA PRO A 435 -14.07 -14.31 -13.17
C PRO A 435 -13.01 -14.39 -12.07
N GLY A 436 -13.46 -14.45 -10.80
CA GLY A 436 -12.57 -14.59 -9.64
C GLY A 436 -11.78 -13.33 -9.25
N LEU A 437 -11.81 -12.25 -10.05
CA LEU A 437 -11.14 -10.99 -9.72
C LEU A 437 -11.65 -10.38 -8.41
N TRP A 438 -12.97 -10.32 -8.22
CA TRP A 438 -13.57 -9.77 -7.00
C TRP A 438 -13.19 -10.54 -5.73
N LYS A 439 -13.03 -11.87 -5.83
CA LYS A 439 -12.53 -12.70 -4.72
C LYS A 439 -11.11 -12.27 -4.33
N ARG A 440 -10.23 -12.07 -5.30
CA ARG A 440 -8.86 -11.59 -5.04
C ARG A 440 -8.84 -10.19 -4.44
N ILE A 441 -9.67 -9.28 -4.96
CA ILE A 441 -9.82 -7.93 -4.38
C ILE A 441 -10.30 -8.02 -2.93
N ALA A 442 -11.30 -8.84 -2.63
CA ALA A 442 -11.83 -9.00 -1.27
C ALA A 442 -10.77 -9.55 -0.30
N VAL A 443 -10.04 -10.61 -0.69
CA VAL A 443 -8.96 -11.20 0.13
C VAL A 443 -7.82 -10.20 0.32
N ALA A 444 -7.39 -9.51 -0.75
CA ALA A 444 -6.36 -8.47 -0.67
C ALA A 444 -6.77 -7.32 0.27
N SER A 445 -8.04 -6.92 0.22
CA SER A 445 -8.60 -5.88 1.09
C SER A 445 -8.61 -6.32 2.55
N ALA A 446 -9.01 -7.57 2.82
CA ALA A 446 -9.00 -8.12 4.18
C ALA A 446 -7.57 -8.16 4.77
N LEU A 447 -6.59 -8.61 3.99
CA LEU A 447 -5.18 -8.61 4.40
C LEU A 447 -4.65 -7.20 4.63
N ALA A 448 -5.00 -6.25 3.76
CA ALA A 448 -4.60 -4.85 3.90
C ALA A 448 -5.17 -4.20 5.15
N MET A 449 -6.46 -4.44 5.43
CA MET A 449 -7.13 -3.92 6.63
C MET A 449 -6.60 -4.58 7.90
N LEU A 450 -6.30 -5.89 7.87
CA LEU A 450 -5.67 -6.61 8.98
C LEU A 450 -4.32 -5.99 9.33
N LEU A 451 -3.47 -5.68 8.34
CA LEU A 451 -2.19 -5.03 8.60
C LEU A 451 -2.38 -3.60 9.13
N GLN A 452 -3.16 -2.76 8.43
CA GLN A 452 -3.40 -1.36 8.78
C GLN A 452 -3.96 -1.21 10.20
N TRP A 453 -5.07 -1.90 10.48
CA TRP A 453 -5.74 -1.80 11.77
C TRP A 453 -5.11 -2.69 12.84
N GLY A 454 -4.33 -3.70 12.47
CA GLY A 454 -3.49 -4.44 13.42
C GLY A 454 -2.43 -3.53 14.05
N THR A 455 -1.68 -2.78 13.24
CA THR A 455 -0.64 -1.87 13.76
C THR A 455 -1.21 -0.56 14.30
N THR A 456 -2.19 0.06 13.61
CA THR A 456 -2.85 1.29 14.10
C THR A 456 -3.69 1.00 15.34
N GLY A 457 -4.43 -0.12 15.35
CA GLY A 457 -5.20 -0.56 16.50
C GLY A 457 -4.32 -0.93 17.68
N SER A 458 -3.14 -1.51 17.45
CA SER A 458 -2.13 -1.70 18.49
C SER A 458 -1.69 -0.37 19.11
N ALA A 459 -1.41 0.66 18.31
CA ALA A 459 -1.05 1.99 18.81
C ALA A 459 -2.20 2.66 19.59
N ILE A 460 -3.44 2.50 19.12
CA ILE A 460 -4.63 2.99 19.82
C ILE A 460 -4.82 2.27 21.15
N LEU A 461 -4.68 0.94 21.17
CA LEU A 461 -4.82 0.11 22.37
C LEU A 461 -3.81 0.53 23.44
N ASP A 462 -2.59 0.83 23.04
CA ASP A 462 -1.53 1.29 23.94
C ASP A 462 -1.89 2.60 24.65
N ILE A 463 -2.32 3.60 23.87
CA ILE A 463 -2.61 4.94 24.42
C ILE A 463 -3.97 5.02 25.11
N ILE A 464 -5.02 4.37 24.60
CA ILE A 464 -6.39 4.54 25.12
C ILE A 464 -6.55 4.02 26.55
N TYR A 465 -5.72 3.05 26.93
CA TYR A 465 -5.69 2.49 28.27
C TYR A 465 -4.59 3.08 29.16
N THR A 466 -3.76 3.98 28.62
CA THR A 466 -2.85 4.79 29.44
C THR A 466 -3.71 5.76 30.26
N PRO A 467 -3.48 5.90 31.58
CA PRO A 467 -4.24 6.85 32.39
C PRO A 467 -4.02 8.31 31.92
N ALA A 468 -5.06 9.12 31.75
CA ALA A 468 -6.48 8.85 31.99
C ALA A 468 -7.15 8.01 30.89
N ARG A 469 -7.82 6.92 31.28
CA ARG A 469 -8.41 5.95 30.33
C ARG A 469 -9.52 6.58 29.50
N GLY A 470 -9.38 6.55 28.19
CA GLY A 470 -10.37 7.07 27.27
C GLY A 470 -9.76 7.64 26.00
N LEU A 471 -10.61 8.23 25.17
CA LEU A 471 -10.19 8.87 23.93
C LEU A 471 -9.58 10.23 24.24
N GLY A 472 -8.25 10.29 24.33
CA GLY A 472 -7.47 11.53 24.40
C GLY A 472 -7.02 12.04 23.02
N CYS A 473 -6.30 13.17 23.00
CA CYS A 473 -5.78 13.79 21.77
C CYS A 473 -4.90 12.84 20.95
N ARG A 474 -4.03 12.08 21.63
CA ARG A 474 -3.08 11.14 21.02
C ARG A 474 -3.80 9.96 20.35
N SER A 475 -4.65 9.25 21.11
CA SER A 475 -5.44 8.13 20.59
C SER A 475 -6.39 8.58 19.47
N ALA A 476 -6.99 9.77 19.58
CA ALA A 476 -7.86 10.31 18.53
C ALA A 476 -7.09 10.62 17.25
N ALA A 477 -5.84 11.11 17.36
CA ALA A 477 -4.99 11.32 16.20
C ALA A 477 -4.70 9.99 15.46
N TYR A 478 -4.41 8.90 16.17
CA TYR A 478 -4.22 7.60 15.53
C TYR A 478 -5.51 7.02 14.92
N VAL A 479 -6.65 7.19 15.59
CA VAL A 479 -7.96 6.83 15.02
C VAL A 479 -8.21 7.60 13.72
N LEU A 480 -7.98 8.92 13.73
CA LEU A 480 -8.12 9.76 12.54
C LEU A 480 -7.18 9.31 11.42
N TYR A 481 -5.90 9.06 11.74
CA TYR A 481 -4.93 8.54 10.77
C TYR A 481 -5.41 7.23 10.13
N GLY A 482 -5.90 6.27 10.93
CA GLY A 482 -6.41 4.99 10.46
C GLY A 482 -7.65 5.10 9.57
N ILE A 483 -8.61 5.96 9.96
CA ILE A 483 -9.82 6.23 9.17
C ILE A 483 -9.44 6.88 7.82
N VAL A 484 -8.61 7.92 7.85
CA VAL A 484 -8.20 8.64 6.64
C VAL A 484 -7.39 7.73 5.71
N ALA A 485 -6.48 6.92 6.26
CA ALA A 485 -5.74 5.92 5.49
C ALA A 485 -6.66 4.92 4.80
N THR A 486 -7.71 4.46 5.49
CA THR A 486 -8.73 3.57 4.93
C THR A 486 -9.53 4.28 3.83
N MET A 487 -9.94 5.54 4.05
CA MET A 487 -10.65 6.33 3.04
C MET A 487 -9.83 6.54 1.77
N VAL A 488 -8.53 6.84 1.89
CA VAL A 488 -7.62 6.94 0.72
C VAL A 488 -7.66 5.65 -0.09
N TRP A 489 -7.53 4.48 0.55
CA TRP A 489 -7.60 3.20 -0.13
C TRP A 489 -8.94 3.01 -0.86
N VAL A 490 -10.08 3.28 -0.20
CA VAL A 490 -11.41 3.21 -0.81
C VAL A 490 -11.52 4.13 -2.03
N LEU A 491 -11.10 5.39 -1.92
CA LEU A 491 -11.14 6.36 -3.02
C LEU A 491 -10.31 5.90 -4.22
N MET A 492 -9.14 5.31 -3.97
CA MET A 492 -8.24 4.84 -5.02
C MET A 492 -8.78 3.59 -5.70
N LEU A 493 -9.30 2.62 -4.94
CA LEU A 493 -9.94 1.43 -5.50
C LEU A 493 -11.19 1.77 -6.32
N LEU A 494 -12.06 2.65 -5.80
CA LEU A 494 -13.24 3.14 -6.54
C LEU A 494 -12.85 3.88 -7.82
N SER A 495 -11.79 4.70 -7.78
CA SER A 495 -11.26 5.35 -8.99
C SER A 495 -10.84 4.34 -10.07
N SER A 496 -10.21 3.23 -9.68
CA SER A 496 -9.83 2.17 -10.62
C SER A 496 -11.05 1.47 -11.20
N ILE A 497 -12.04 1.12 -10.37
CA ILE A 497 -13.31 0.52 -10.82
C ILE A 497 -14.00 1.43 -11.87
N LEU A 498 -14.09 2.74 -11.59
CA LEU A 498 -14.70 3.70 -12.51
C LEU A 498 -13.88 3.91 -13.78
N THR A 499 -12.56 3.85 -13.69
CA THR A 499 -11.67 3.92 -14.86
C THR A 499 -11.90 2.71 -15.76
N HIS A 500 -11.92 1.51 -15.20
CA HIS A 500 -12.22 0.29 -15.94
C HIS A 500 -13.60 0.34 -16.60
N TYR A 501 -14.62 0.78 -15.86
CA TYR A 501 -15.97 0.99 -16.39
C TYR A 501 -16.02 2.04 -17.52
N SER A 502 -15.21 3.09 -17.44
CA SER A 502 -15.17 4.16 -18.46
C SER A 502 -14.59 3.70 -19.80
N ILE A 503 -13.77 2.65 -19.78
CA ILE A 503 -13.04 2.09 -20.94
C ILE A 503 -13.80 0.90 -21.55
N ALA A 504 -15.01 0.59 -21.06
CA ALA A 504 -15.83 -0.51 -21.58
C ALA A 504 -16.00 -0.40 -23.12
N PRO A 505 -15.71 -1.47 -23.89
CA PRO A 505 -15.77 -1.44 -25.35
C PRO A 505 -17.15 -0.97 -25.82
N THR A 506 -17.20 0.14 -26.53
CA THR A 506 -18.32 0.43 -27.42
C THR A 506 -18.24 -0.61 -28.53
N ALA A 507 -19.33 -1.35 -28.77
CA ALA A 507 -19.38 -2.33 -29.85
C ALA A 507 -18.89 -1.68 -31.15
N THR A 508 -17.74 -2.11 -31.65
CA THR A 508 -17.20 -1.62 -32.91
C THR A 508 -18.14 -2.08 -34.03
N PRO A 509 -18.55 -1.20 -34.96
CA PRO A 509 -19.28 -1.62 -36.14
C PRO A 509 -18.38 -2.59 -36.92
N THR A 510 -18.94 -3.74 -37.30
CA THR A 510 -18.34 -4.67 -38.27
C THR A 510 -17.77 -3.89 -39.46
N ARG A 511 -16.45 -3.80 -39.57
CA ARG A 511 -15.78 -3.23 -40.75
C ARG A 511 -15.66 -4.34 -41.80
N PRO A 512 -16.04 -4.11 -43.06
CA PRO A 512 -15.91 -5.11 -44.12
C PRO A 512 -14.42 -5.39 -44.43
N PRO A 513 -14.09 -6.62 -44.86
CA PRO A 513 -12.72 -7.17 -44.87
C PRO A 513 -11.73 -6.62 -45.93
N ASP A 514 -12.05 -5.56 -46.69
CA ASP A 514 -11.37 -5.35 -47.98
C ASP A 514 -10.13 -4.43 -47.98
N THR A 515 -9.65 -3.91 -46.84
CA THR A 515 -8.60 -2.84 -46.85
C THR A 515 -7.18 -3.24 -46.45
N LEU A 516 -6.95 -4.46 -45.94
CA LEU A 516 -5.59 -4.94 -45.63
C LEU A 516 -4.88 -5.56 -46.85
N TYR A 517 -5.65 -6.05 -47.82
CA TYR A 517 -5.14 -6.77 -49.00
C TYR A 517 -4.40 -5.88 -50.01
N GLU A 518 -4.75 -4.59 -50.10
CA GLU A 518 -4.16 -3.68 -51.11
C GLU A 518 -2.78 -3.12 -50.73
N MET A 519 -2.39 -3.14 -49.45
CA MET A 519 -1.10 -2.54 -49.02
C MET A 519 0.09 -3.49 -49.19
N VAL A 520 -0.12 -4.81 -49.21
CA VAL A 520 0.97 -5.79 -49.35
C VAL A 520 1.26 -6.13 -50.81
N HIS A 521 0.25 -6.11 -51.69
CA HIS A 521 0.43 -6.55 -53.08
C HIS A 521 0.97 -5.49 -54.06
N ASN A 522 0.96 -4.20 -53.73
CA ASN A 522 1.38 -3.16 -54.69
C ASN A 522 2.89 -2.84 -54.71
N ARG A 523 3.75 -3.62 -54.04
CA ARG A 523 5.20 -3.36 -54.00
C ARG A 523 6.00 -3.91 -55.20
N SER A 524 5.35 -4.62 -56.13
CA SER A 524 6.06 -5.25 -57.27
C SER A 524 6.09 -4.40 -58.55
N ASN A 525 5.22 -3.41 -58.73
CA ASN A 525 5.11 -2.68 -60.00
C ASN A 525 4.88 -1.17 -59.82
N SER A 526 5.96 -0.39 -59.69
CA SER A 526 6.13 0.90 -60.40
C SER A 526 7.31 1.70 -59.82
N GLY A 527 8.29 1.98 -60.68
CA GLY A 527 9.22 3.06 -60.45
C GLY A 527 8.53 4.38 -60.79
N SER A 528 8.07 5.12 -59.78
CA SER A 528 7.82 6.56 -59.90
C SER A 528 7.51 7.19 -58.54
N SER A 529 8.23 8.27 -58.25
CA SER A 529 8.02 9.14 -57.11
C SER A 529 6.60 9.67 -57.02
N THR A 530 5.85 9.29 -55.98
CA THR A 530 4.89 10.20 -55.35
C THR A 530 4.82 9.93 -53.84
N ARG A 531 5.43 10.82 -53.05
CA ARG A 531 5.16 10.93 -51.62
C ARG A 531 3.73 11.45 -51.47
N LEU A 532 2.79 10.58 -51.15
CA LEU A 532 1.46 10.97 -50.70
C LEU A 532 1.17 10.31 -49.36
N LEU A 533 1.04 11.18 -48.37
CA LEU A 533 0.81 10.91 -46.96
C LEU A 533 -0.49 10.14 -46.76
N ALA A 534 -0.39 8.93 -46.22
CA ALA A 534 -1.44 8.34 -45.41
C ALA A 534 -0.80 7.76 -44.14
N GLN A 535 -0.20 8.64 -43.33
CA GLN A 535 -0.09 8.42 -41.89
C GLN A 535 -1.51 8.46 -41.31
N THR A 536 -2.30 7.40 -41.50
CA THR A 536 -3.41 7.12 -40.58
C THR A 536 -2.77 6.58 -39.31
N SER A 537 -2.32 7.51 -38.46
CA SER A 537 -2.08 7.26 -37.05
C SER A 537 -3.39 6.78 -36.44
N TYR A 538 -3.63 5.46 -36.53
CA TYR A 538 -4.76 4.76 -35.95
C TYR A 538 -4.61 4.79 -34.43
N ARG A 539 -5.07 5.89 -33.83
CA ARG A 539 -5.16 6.08 -32.39
C ARG A 539 -6.51 5.55 -31.92
N ASP A 540 -6.72 4.25 -32.06
CA ASP A 540 -7.83 3.53 -31.44
C ASP A 540 -7.49 3.29 -29.96
N ASP A 541 -7.37 4.38 -29.20
CA ASP A 541 -7.58 4.27 -27.76
C ASP A 541 -9.07 4.53 -27.53
N PRO A 542 -9.82 3.60 -26.92
CA PRO A 542 -11.24 3.78 -26.64
C PRO A 542 -11.44 5.10 -25.90
N THR A 543 -12.23 6.00 -26.49
CA THR A 543 -12.51 7.30 -25.87
C THR A 543 -13.27 7.04 -24.56
N PRO A 544 -12.71 7.41 -23.40
CA PRO A 544 -13.35 7.09 -22.13
C PRO A 544 -14.72 7.75 -22.05
N ARG A 545 -15.72 7.05 -21.52
CA ARG A 545 -17.01 7.66 -21.22
C ARG A 545 -16.79 8.87 -20.30
N PRO A 546 -17.25 10.08 -20.67
CA PRO A 546 -16.76 11.31 -20.06
C PRO A 546 -17.13 11.43 -18.58
N ILE A 547 -18.34 11.00 -18.20
CA ILE A 547 -18.85 11.14 -16.83
C ILE A 547 -18.10 10.19 -15.86
N PRO A 548 -18.04 8.85 -16.07
CA PRO A 548 -17.27 7.97 -15.18
C PRO A 548 -15.79 8.33 -15.15
N ALA A 549 -15.21 8.73 -16.29
CA ALA A 549 -13.82 9.18 -16.36
C ALA A 549 -13.57 10.44 -15.51
N LEU A 550 -14.48 11.41 -15.52
CA LEU A 550 -14.39 12.60 -14.67
C LEU A 550 -14.46 12.25 -13.18
N PHE A 551 -15.41 11.41 -12.77
CA PHE A 551 -15.50 10.94 -11.38
C PHE A 551 -14.24 10.16 -10.97
N ALA A 552 -13.72 9.29 -11.83
CA ALA A 552 -12.48 8.56 -11.57
C ALA A 552 -11.29 9.50 -11.35
N LYS A 553 -11.14 10.53 -12.18
CA LYS A 553 -10.10 11.58 -12.02
C LYS A 553 -10.27 12.32 -10.69
N SER A 554 -11.49 12.71 -10.35
CA SER A 554 -11.80 13.44 -9.11
C SER A 554 -11.50 12.63 -7.86
N LEU A 555 -11.96 11.36 -7.78
CA LEU A 555 -11.69 10.48 -6.65
C LEU A 555 -10.18 10.23 -6.48
N ARG A 556 -9.46 10.03 -7.58
CA ARG A 556 -8.00 9.83 -7.56
C ARG A 556 -7.27 11.06 -7.03
N ARG A 557 -7.65 12.24 -7.51
CA ARG A 557 -7.06 13.50 -7.07
C ARG A 557 -7.35 13.74 -5.58
N ALA A 558 -8.59 13.50 -5.16
CA ALA A 558 -8.98 13.58 -3.75
C ALA A 558 -8.18 12.60 -2.89
N GLY A 559 -8.07 11.33 -3.31
CA GLY A 559 -7.29 10.30 -2.61
C GLY A 559 -5.82 10.68 -2.44
N LYS A 560 -5.18 11.20 -3.48
CA LYS A 560 -3.78 11.68 -3.41
C LYS A 560 -3.61 12.88 -2.48
N ILE A 561 -4.50 13.86 -2.56
CA ILE A 561 -4.47 15.04 -1.67
C ILE A 561 -4.67 14.60 -0.22
N LEU A 562 -5.63 13.71 0.02
CA LEU A 562 -5.93 13.19 1.34
C LEU A 562 -4.76 12.36 1.89
N ALA A 563 -4.10 11.55 1.07
CA ALA A 563 -2.89 10.81 1.45
C ALA A 563 -1.73 11.75 1.80
N ALA A 564 -1.53 12.83 1.04
CA ALA A 564 -0.52 13.84 1.35
C ALA A 564 -0.83 14.54 2.68
N ALA A 565 -2.08 14.94 2.90
CA ALA A 565 -2.51 15.52 4.16
C ALA A 565 -2.32 14.54 5.33
N ASN A 566 -2.68 13.26 5.16
CA ASN A 566 -2.54 12.22 6.18
C ASN A 566 -1.08 11.88 6.49
N THR A 567 -0.20 11.94 5.49
CA THR A 567 1.26 11.80 5.64
C THR A 567 1.82 12.92 6.50
N CYS A 568 1.50 14.17 6.17
CA CYS A 568 1.91 15.31 6.98
C CYS A 568 1.34 15.20 8.39
N PHE A 569 0.07 14.81 8.51
CA PHE A 569 -0.61 14.66 9.79
C PHE A 569 0.09 13.64 10.69
N VAL A 570 0.36 12.42 10.22
CA VAL A 570 1.00 11.40 11.06
C VAL A 570 2.41 11.80 11.48
N ILE A 571 3.21 12.40 10.58
CA ILE A 571 4.57 12.87 10.92
C ILE A 571 4.51 13.99 11.97
N VAL A 572 3.60 14.96 11.80
CA VAL A 572 3.43 16.07 12.74
C VAL A 572 2.90 15.56 14.08
N THR A 573 1.93 14.66 14.09
CA THR A 573 1.43 14.03 15.33
C THR A 573 2.54 13.33 16.09
N CYS A 574 3.40 12.54 15.41
CA CYS A 574 4.55 11.91 16.07
C CYS A 574 5.51 12.96 16.65
N ALA A 575 5.83 14.01 15.89
CA ALA A 575 6.72 15.07 16.37
C ALA A 575 6.13 15.86 17.55
N PHE A 576 4.83 16.17 17.51
CA PHE A 576 4.10 16.88 18.57
C PHE A 576 4.03 16.08 19.86
N GLN A 577 3.88 14.76 19.75
CA GLN A 577 3.91 13.87 20.90
C GLN A 577 5.26 13.90 21.62
N PHE A 578 6.37 13.92 20.89
CA PHE A 578 7.71 14.02 21.49
C PHE A 578 8.09 15.44 21.93
N ALA A 579 7.37 16.46 21.47
CA ALA A 579 7.62 17.86 21.78
C ALA A 579 6.78 18.37 22.97
N ASN A 580 6.12 17.47 23.69
CA ASN A 580 5.21 17.72 24.81
C ASN A 580 3.99 18.61 24.45
N VAL A 581 3.62 18.68 23.17
CA VAL A 581 2.45 19.46 22.72
C VAL A 581 1.15 18.86 23.26
N TYR A 582 1.11 17.53 23.37
CA TYR A 582 -0.04 16.82 23.94
C TYR A 582 0.01 16.75 25.47
N ASP A 583 1.07 17.24 26.13
CA ASP A 583 1.13 17.28 27.60
C ASP A 583 0.44 18.53 28.11
N SER A 584 -0.88 18.45 28.21
CA SER A 584 -1.75 19.51 28.74
C SER A 584 -2.89 18.89 29.54
N CYS A 585 -3.52 19.67 30.41
CA CYS A 585 -4.71 19.23 31.15
C CYS A 585 -5.80 18.69 30.21
N TYR A 586 -5.97 19.27 29.02
CA TYR A 586 -7.00 18.83 28.07
C TYR A 586 -6.70 17.43 27.49
N CYS A 587 -5.47 17.24 27.00
CA CYS A 587 -5.09 16.00 26.34
C CYS A 587 -4.81 14.85 27.31
N ASN A 588 -4.16 15.13 28.45
CA ASN A 588 -3.84 14.11 29.46
C ASN A 588 -5.08 13.67 30.26
N SER A 589 -6.15 14.48 30.27
CA SER A 589 -7.38 14.11 30.98
C SER A 589 -8.38 13.28 30.17
N SER A 590 -8.05 12.98 28.91
CA SER A 590 -8.99 12.38 27.97
C SER A 590 -10.30 13.17 27.84
N ALA A 591 -10.22 14.51 27.93
CA ALA A 591 -11.38 15.41 27.87
C ALA A 591 -12.20 15.26 26.59
N LEU A 592 -11.56 14.90 25.48
CA LEU A 592 -12.22 14.66 24.21
C LEU A 592 -13.23 13.51 24.27
N GLY A 593 -12.89 12.41 24.94
CA GLY A 593 -13.76 11.23 25.09
C GLY A 593 -14.67 11.27 26.33
N LEU A 594 -14.17 11.79 27.45
CA LEU A 594 -14.85 11.73 28.75
C LEU A 594 -15.70 12.98 29.06
N GLY A 595 -15.47 14.10 28.37
CA GLY A 595 -16.20 15.34 28.59
C GLY A 595 -16.13 15.82 30.04
N SER A 596 -17.28 15.96 30.70
CA SER A 596 -17.35 16.41 32.10
C SER A 596 -16.79 15.42 33.13
N LYS A 597 -16.59 14.15 32.74
CA LYS A 597 -16.00 13.10 33.58
C LYS A 597 -14.48 12.97 33.40
N ALA A 598 -13.88 13.88 32.66
CA ALA A 598 -12.44 13.87 32.40
C ALA A 598 -11.65 14.13 33.69
N TYR A 599 -10.55 13.40 33.85
CA TYR A 599 -9.69 13.44 35.02
C TYR A 599 -8.25 13.30 34.60
N THR A 600 -7.31 13.87 35.34
CA THR A 600 -5.87 13.80 35.08
C THR A 600 -5.21 13.08 36.24
N VAL A 601 -4.35 12.09 35.94
CA VAL A 601 -3.55 11.41 36.97
C VAL A 601 -2.34 12.28 37.32
N ILE A 602 -2.13 12.50 38.61
CA ILE A 602 -1.08 13.37 39.15
C ILE A 602 0.01 12.60 39.92
N ASP A 603 -0.30 11.40 40.41
CA ASP A 603 0.69 10.49 41.00
C ASP A 603 0.52 9.10 40.41
N TYR A 604 1.55 8.68 39.66
CA TYR A 604 1.63 7.37 39.02
C TYR A 604 2.36 6.32 39.87
N SER A 605 3.05 6.74 40.95
CA SER A 605 3.93 5.88 41.74
C SER A 605 3.18 4.94 42.70
N LYS A 606 1.88 5.18 42.92
CA LYS A 606 1.07 4.47 43.92
C LYS A 606 0.02 3.55 43.33
N GLU A 607 -0.08 3.50 42.00
CA GLU A 607 -0.86 2.50 41.30
C GLU A 607 0.06 1.39 40.75
N LEU A 608 0.57 0.53 41.64
CA LEU A 608 1.24 -0.72 41.25
C LEU A 608 0.38 -1.55 40.28
N VAL A 609 -0.95 -1.44 40.43
CA VAL A 609 -1.94 -2.03 39.51
C VAL A 609 -1.94 -1.35 38.13
N ALA A 610 -1.76 -0.03 38.05
CA ALA A 610 -1.68 0.67 36.77
C ALA A 610 -0.39 0.38 36.03
N ILE A 611 0.74 0.21 36.73
CA ILE A 611 2.04 -0.16 36.11
C ILE A 611 2.00 -1.60 35.56
N HIS A 612 1.50 -2.58 36.34
CA HIS A 612 1.32 -3.94 35.82
C HIS A 612 0.29 -3.99 34.69
N GLN A 613 -0.74 -3.15 34.75
CA GLN A 613 -1.73 -3.07 33.69
C GLN A 613 -1.15 -2.43 32.42
N THR A 614 -0.34 -1.37 32.51
CA THR A 614 0.31 -0.75 31.34
C THR A 614 1.33 -1.70 30.71
N GLN A 615 2.09 -2.47 31.50
CA GLN A 615 2.96 -3.52 30.95
C GLN A 615 2.16 -4.62 30.25
N GLY A 616 1.05 -5.07 30.83
CA GLY A 616 0.16 -6.06 30.21
C GLY A 616 -0.48 -5.56 28.92
N ILE A 617 -0.89 -4.29 28.89
CA ILE A 617 -1.40 -3.61 27.69
C ILE A 617 -0.31 -3.51 26.64
N TRP A 618 0.91 -3.12 27.01
CA TRP A 618 2.04 -3.05 26.09
C TRP A 618 2.35 -4.41 25.44
N VAL A 619 2.33 -5.49 26.22
CA VAL A 619 2.46 -6.86 25.69
C VAL A 619 1.32 -7.20 24.73
N ALA A 620 0.08 -6.83 25.06
CA ALA A 620 -1.08 -7.03 24.19
C ALA A 620 -0.96 -6.23 22.87
N SER A 621 -0.54 -4.97 22.96
CA SER A 621 -0.21 -4.10 21.82
C SER A 621 0.84 -4.75 20.92
N LEU A 622 2.00 -5.11 21.47
CA LEU A 622 3.07 -5.78 20.73
C LEU A 622 2.58 -7.06 20.05
N THR A 623 1.81 -7.88 20.76
CA THR A 623 1.27 -9.14 20.23
C THR A 623 0.34 -8.87 19.04
N LEU A 624 -0.54 -7.88 19.13
CA LEU A 624 -1.44 -7.49 18.06
C LEU A 624 -0.68 -6.92 16.85
N GLY A 625 0.24 -5.97 17.09
CA GLY A 625 1.06 -5.33 16.05
C GLY A 625 1.95 -6.34 15.31
N ILE A 626 2.80 -7.07 16.04
CA ILE A 626 3.70 -8.09 15.47
C ILE A 626 2.90 -9.23 14.85
N GLY A 627 1.84 -9.70 15.52
CA GLY A 627 0.97 -10.76 15.00
C GLY A 627 0.32 -10.39 13.66
N SER A 628 -0.13 -9.14 13.51
CA SER A 628 -0.68 -8.65 12.24
C SER A 628 0.37 -8.62 11.12
N VAL A 629 1.60 -8.17 11.42
CA VAL A 629 2.72 -8.17 10.48
C VAL A 629 3.10 -9.58 10.05
N LEU A 630 3.27 -10.50 11.00
CA LEU A 630 3.63 -11.90 10.71
C LEU A 630 2.53 -12.61 9.93
N THR A 631 1.26 -12.37 10.26
CA THR A 631 0.12 -12.93 9.53
C THR A 631 0.10 -12.43 8.09
N PHE A 632 0.29 -11.12 7.88
CA PHE A 632 0.36 -10.54 6.55
C PHE A 632 1.53 -11.12 5.75
N LEU A 633 2.75 -11.12 6.31
CA LEU A 633 3.94 -11.68 5.65
C LEU A 633 3.79 -13.17 5.33
N GLY A 634 3.23 -13.96 6.25
CA GLY A 634 2.93 -15.37 6.04
C GLY A 634 1.95 -15.60 4.89
N ALA A 635 0.90 -14.78 4.80
CA ALA A 635 -0.04 -14.82 3.68
C ALA A 635 0.64 -14.47 2.34
N ILE A 636 1.47 -13.42 2.31
CA ILE A 636 2.24 -13.06 1.10
C ILE A 636 3.18 -14.21 0.70
N TRP A 637 3.88 -14.81 1.65
CA TRP A 637 4.78 -15.94 1.39
C TRP A 637 4.03 -17.15 0.82
N LEU A 638 2.83 -17.45 1.34
CA LEU A 638 1.98 -18.53 0.85
C LEU A 638 1.58 -18.30 -0.61
N TYR A 639 1.11 -17.09 -0.94
CA TYR A 639 0.64 -16.77 -2.30
C TYR A 639 1.77 -16.57 -3.32
N LEU A 640 2.99 -16.25 -2.87
CA LEU A 640 4.14 -16.12 -3.77
C LEU A 640 4.82 -17.45 -4.12
N LYS A 641 4.41 -18.58 -3.54
CA LYS A 641 4.84 -19.92 -3.99
C LYS A 641 3.94 -20.38 -5.14
N PRO A 642 4.35 -20.24 -6.42
CA PRO A 642 3.51 -20.67 -7.52
C PRO A 642 3.51 -22.20 -7.58
N ARG A 643 2.41 -22.80 -8.01
CA ARG A 643 2.46 -24.15 -8.58
C ARG A 643 3.13 -24.02 -9.94
N THR A 644 4.35 -24.51 -10.06
CA THR A 644 4.97 -24.59 -11.39
C THR A 644 4.09 -25.50 -12.24
N PRO A 645 3.65 -25.07 -13.43
CA PRO A 645 3.06 -25.99 -14.40
C PRO A 645 4.05 -27.13 -14.56
N GLU A 646 3.57 -28.38 -14.45
CA GLU A 646 4.41 -29.55 -14.63
C GLU A 646 5.06 -29.40 -16.01
N SER A 647 6.39 -29.47 -16.06
CA SER A 647 7.06 -29.47 -17.34
C SER A 647 6.70 -30.78 -18.03
N ASP A 648 5.81 -30.71 -19.01
CA ASP A 648 5.77 -31.76 -20.02
C ASP A 648 7.14 -31.81 -20.66
N LEU A 649 7.84 -32.88 -20.30
CA LEU A 649 9.02 -33.51 -20.88
C LEU A 649 9.96 -33.85 -19.74
N GLY A 650 9.98 -35.14 -19.42
CA GLY A 650 10.90 -35.72 -18.44
C GLY A 650 12.29 -35.12 -18.59
N ALA A 651 12.77 -34.55 -17.49
CA ALA A 651 14.19 -34.57 -17.24
C ALA A 651 14.67 -36.03 -17.37
N PRO A 652 15.88 -36.29 -17.88
CA PRO A 652 16.59 -37.48 -17.44
C PRO A 652 16.65 -37.55 -15.91
#